data_AF-U9US48-F1
#
_entry.id   AF-U9US48-F1
#
_cell.length_a   1.000
_cell.length_b   1.000
_cell.length_c   1.000
_cell.angle_alpha   90.00
_cell.angle_beta   90.00
_cell.angle_gamma   90.00
#
_symmetry.space_group_name_H-M   'P 1'
#
loop_
_entity.id
_entity.type
_entity.pdbx_description
1 polymer ?
#
loop_
_entity_poly.entity_id
_entity_poly.type
_entity_poly.pdbx_seq_one_letter_code
_entity_poly.pdbx_strand_id
1 'polypeptide(L)'
;MSEIVKIKFGNKDLIIKPADKKGSVRILGVWFNAYNRREHVIAQIREEVRNCCETMILRKKLSDKQMSFIFNVLIIPKIEYHAQMIILTEEECNSLIAPFRMLYKNKIGLARTAPNALMHTREFYNLKNFSDNQLQAKITNFIIQINDNNELGQVTRIRLYNLQELLLLVDDPLSSLTVNDIIRYKKIFRAQLRNSFLIENILLMKSHGFDVKNNNNSTKNLMKVPGGNVRIKDIIDSENNRKIKKEIYDKLSHGLAKNLKGTDIKPVAVDPLSWKSFVAVVGSNSKVIYGKKYNTMNGWIIMEHFEVLSNPMDMSIVMRKCEGCALNERDKLSNEYLYKNSSCLLASRTDCTFYLENIKNSKGILMKSSESYIITEFIQEHFEDGSVINSGTENIEGLAGINIYDNEHNFIDEMYFSIENWISPIKAETAAFLIALIIAFNVENVKIFTDSENVYRKYYNIVKENSIYGARKILKEENNIYMWALIRQMLVKDKIIVPTLIKIKAHADNVYHNLLDKNIKEKYGDLDRVYSINVNYSNIDDINYVVIWNNIVIEKRLRHFIRQYTDVRNFEQFLNLQRNAKYRKNQIDWYITFEYLKEKEGALVTSLWTSKRRRKKMQKLIEEIPTIEHCKKSLFDLFKDWKCPRCEKKKETFNHVWRCKSQKKMMMLITKNSFEFLFKEISDLNCYEIKKEEFLKFFQEKTYCILSEDTDNLTFIDVIKGLFPLDITKFLIDIKINKDHRMALSVSFLEYVYDETFKIWEDRCEVEIKKEKAFRINRAKKMSTKSYDPEYKNRLDGLTTPLYNRAEGLLAGIYFNKKPLDFTVFVNRIMFSFF
;
A
#
# COMPACT_ATOMS: atom_id res chain seq x y z
N MET A 1 -17.85 -7.35 -49.44
CA MET A 1 -16.58 -8.09 -49.23
C MET A 1 -15.51 -7.09 -48.81
N SER A 2 -14.40 -7.46 -48.16
CA SER A 2 -13.32 -6.48 -47.93
C SER A 2 -12.49 -6.32 -49.21
N GLU A 3 -12.47 -5.10 -49.74
CA GLU A 3 -11.67 -4.74 -50.92
C GLU A 3 -10.18 -4.91 -50.66
N ILE A 4 -9.44 -5.27 -51.70
CA ILE A 4 -8.00 -5.51 -51.61
C ILE A 4 -7.28 -4.19 -51.89
N VAL A 5 -6.53 -3.69 -50.91
CA VAL A 5 -5.82 -2.41 -50.99
C VAL A 5 -4.39 -2.66 -51.46
N LYS A 6 -3.93 -1.91 -52.47
CA LYS A 6 -2.51 -1.85 -52.84
C LYS A 6 -1.86 -0.71 -52.08
N ILE A 7 -0.79 -0.99 -51.32
CA ILE A 7 0.00 0.03 -50.61
C ILE A 7 1.43 -0.03 -51.12
N LYS A 8 1.92 1.07 -51.69
CA LYS A 8 3.31 1.19 -52.15
C LYS A 8 4.23 1.42 -50.96
N PHE A 9 5.11 0.45 -50.69
CA PHE A 9 6.09 0.48 -49.61
C PHE A 9 7.50 0.51 -50.21
N GLY A 10 8.08 1.71 -50.32
CA GLY A 10 9.27 1.95 -51.13
C GLY A 10 9.02 1.58 -52.59
N ASN A 11 9.85 0.69 -53.13
CA ASN A 11 9.76 0.23 -54.52
C ASN A 11 8.86 -1.00 -54.73
N LYS A 12 8.05 -1.41 -53.73
CA LYS A 12 7.17 -2.59 -53.81
C LYS A 12 5.72 -2.26 -53.53
N ASP A 13 4.81 -2.68 -54.40
CA ASP A 13 3.36 -2.60 -54.17
C ASP A 13 2.90 -3.82 -53.35
N LEU A 14 2.53 -3.60 -52.09
CA LEU A 14 2.02 -4.62 -51.20
C LEU A 14 0.50 -4.76 -51.36
N ILE A 15 0.05 -5.96 -51.74
CA ILE A 15 -1.36 -6.32 -51.87
C ILE A 15 -1.87 -6.76 -50.49
N ILE A 16 -2.67 -5.92 -49.84
CA ILE A 16 -3.12 -6.09 -48.46
C ILE A 16 -4.64 -6.24 -48.42
N LYS A 17 -5.12 -7.32 -47.79
CA LYS A 17 -6.55 -7.53 -47.50
C LYS A 17 -6.87 -7.01 -46.09
N PRO A 18 -7.74 -6.00 -45.93
CA PRO A 18 -8.16 -5.52 -44.62
C PRO A 18 -8.84 -6.63 -43.81
N ALA A 19 -8.46 -6.74 -42.54
CA ALA A 19 -9.15 -7.59 -41.58
C ALA A 19 -10.59 -7.09 -41.34
N ASP A 20 -11.54 -8.02 -41.18
CA ASP A 20 -12.91 -7.68 -40.83
C ASP A 20 -12.99 -6.96 -39.47
N LYS A 21 -14.09 -6.23 -39.20
CA LYS A 21 -14.36 -5.55 -37.94
C LYS A 21 -14.34 -6.49 -36.71
N LYS A 22 -14.58 -7.80 -36.89
CA LYS A 22 -14.42 -8.85 -35.86
C LYS A 22 -13.04 -9.54 -35.89
N GLY A 23 -12.27 -9.41 -36.96
CA GLY A 23 -10.96 -10.05 -37.14
C GLY A 23 -9.89 -9.43 -36.25
N SER A 24 -8.88 -10.22 -35.89
CA SER A 24 -7.67 -9.74 -35.20
C SER A 24 -6.45 -10.08 -36.06
N VAL A 25 -5.44 -9.20 -36.06
CA VAL A 25 -4.17 -9.38 -36.75
C VAL A 25 -3.09 -9.71 -35.72
N ARG A 26 -2.20 -10.66 -36.05
CA ARG A 26 -1.09 -11.07 -35.18
C ARG A 26 0.20 -10.35 -35.60
N ILE A 27 0.80 -9.58 -34.70
CA ILE A 27 2.04 -8.83 -34.92
C ILE A 27 3.02 -9.17 -33.79
N LEU A 28 4.23 -9.61 -34.13
CA LEU A 28 5.24 -10.09 -33.18
C LEU A 28 4.69 -11.08 -32.12
N GLY A 29 3.73 -11.90 -32.56
CA GLY A 29 3.03 -12.92 -31.76
C GLY A 29 1.83 -12.44 -30.95
N VAL A 30 1.70 -11.14 -30.69
CA VAL A 30 0.58 -10.48 -29.97
C VAL A 30 -0.57 -10.17 -30.93
N TRP A 31 -1.82 -10.14 -30.44
CA TRP A 31 -3.02 -9.92 -31.26
C TRP A 31 -3.60 -8.51 -31.09
N PHE A 32 -3.94 -7.89 -32.23
CA PHE A 32 -4.44 -6.53 -32.35
C PHE A 32 -5.78 -6.53 -33.11
N ASN A 33 -6.73 -5.69 -32.70
CA ASN A 33 -7.95 -5.42 -33.44
C ASN A 33 -8.15 -3.90 -33.58
N ALA A 34 -8.43 -3.43 -34.80
CA ALA A 34 -8.53 -2.01 -35.13
C ALA A 34 -9.69 -1.26 -34.46
N TYR A 35 -10.60 -1.97 -33.79
CA TYR A 35 -11.80 -1.45 -33.11
C TYR A 35 -11.78 -1.75 -31.60
N ASN A 36 -10.60 -2.02 -31.03
CA ASN A 36 -10.39 -2.42 -29.63
C ASN A 36 -11.29 -3.58 -29.15
N ARG A 37 -11.68 -4.48 -30.06
CA ARG A 37 -12.32 -5.75 -29.70
C ARG A 37 -11.28 -6.66 -29.04
N ARG A 38 -11.71 -7.36 -28.00
CA ARG A 38 -10.89 -8.14 -27.07
C ARG A 38 -11.42 -9.56 -26.86
N GLU A 39 -12.56 -9.87 -27.45
CA GLU A 39 -13.27 -11.14 -27.41
C GLU A 39 -12.37 -12.31 -27.88
N HIS A 40 -11.53 -12.09 -28.90
CA HIS A 40 -10.54 -13.07 -29.38
C HIS A 40 -9.44 -13.37 -28.35
N VAL A 41 -8.90 -12.34 -27.70
CA VAL A 41 -7.84 -12.48 -26.68
C VAL A 41 -8.40 -13.13 -25.40
N ILE A 42 -9.62 -12.77 -24.99
CA ILE A 42 -10.34 -13.43 -23.88
C ILE A 42 -10.55 -14.92 -24.21
N ALA A 43 -10.90 -15.26 -25.45
CA ALA A 43 -11.05 -16.65 -25.88
C ALA A 43 -9.72 -17.42 -25.80
N GLN A 44 -8.60 -16.84 -26.26
CA GLN A 44 -7.27 -17.45 -26.12
C GLN A 44 -6.86 -17.67 -24.66
N ILE A 45 -7.08 -16.69 -23.78
CA ILE A 45 -6.78 -16.81 -22.35
C ILE A 45 -7.63 -17.93 -21.71
N ARG A 46 -8.91 -18.01 -22.08
CA ARG A 46 -9.82 -19.10 -21.64
C ARG A 46 -9.36 -20.47 -22.16
N GLU A 47 -8.83 -20.53 -23.37
CA GLU A 47 -8.28 -21.74 -24.00
C GLU A 47 -7.02 -22.23 -23.28
N GLU A 48 -6.07 -21.34 -22.98
CA GLU A 48 -4.85 -21.67 -22.21
C GLU A 48 -5.17 -22.16 -20.79
N VAL A 49 -6.14 -21.53 -20.10
CA VAL A 49 -6.58 -22.03 -18.78
C VAL A 49 -7.29 -23.39 -18.90
N ARG A 50 -8.13 -23.61 -19.92
CA ARG A 50 -8.79 -24.91 -20.13
C ARG A 50 -7.76 -26.01 -20.38
N ASN A 51 -6.82 -25.78 -21.30
CA ASN A 51 -5.76 -26.73 -21.61
C ASN A 51 -4.89 -27.04 -20.38
N CYS A 52 -4.52 -26.04 -19.57
CA CYS A 52 -3.84 -26.27 -18.30
C CYS A 52 -4.65 -27.19 -17.36
N CYS A 53 -5.96 -26.92 -17.22
CA CYS A 53 -6.82 -27.71 -16.37
C CYS A 53 -6.93 -29.16 -16.87
N GLU A 54 -7.35 -29.36 -18.12
CA GLU A 54 -7.78 -30.65 -18.66
C GLU A 54 -6.63 -31.56 -19.10
N THR A 55 -5.61 -31.01 -19.78
CA THR A 55 -4.51 -31.81 -20.34
C THR A 55 -3.30 -31.87 -19.39
N MET A 56 -2.96 -30.76 -18.72
CA MET A 56 -1.75 -30.70 -17.89
C MET A 56 -1.96 -31.25 -16.48
N ILE A 57 -3.11 -30.99 -15.85
CA ILE A 57 -3.30 -31.22 -14.40
C ILE A 57 -4.35 -32.28 -14.06
N LEU A 58 -5.53 -32.28 -14.69
CA LEU A 58 -6.69 -33.08 -14.25
C LEU A 58 -6.35 -34.56 -14.07
N ARG A 59 -5.71 -35.17 -15.07
CA ARG A 59 -5.36 -36.61 -15.07
C ARG A 59 -4.06 -36.95 -14.32
N LYS A 60 -3.19 -35.99 -14.00
CA LYS A 60 -1.85 -36.24 -13.41
C LYS A 60 -1.87 -36.21 -11.87
N LYS A 61 -1.05 -37.04 -11.21
CA LYS A 61 -0.96 -37.11 -9.74
C LYS A 61 0.06 -36.09 -9.22
N LEU A 62 -0.36 -34.84 -9.05
CA LEU A 62 0.50 -33.68 -8.75
C LEU A 62 0.33 -33.18 -7.30
N SER A 63 1.38 -32.60 -6.72
CA SER A 63 1.32 -31.86 -5.44
C SER A 63 0.83 -30.41 -5.61
N ASP A 64 0.50 -29.75 -4.50
CA ASP A 64 0.15 -28.32 -4.45
C ASP A 64 1.27 -27.45 -5.05
N LYS A 65 2.54 -27.72 -4.69
CA LYS A 65 3.72 -27.05 -5.24
C LYS A 65 3.85 -27.24 -6.77
N GLN A 66 3.65 -28.46 -7.27
CA GLN A 66 3.74 -28.73 -8.72
C GLN A 66 2.64 -28.00 -9.51
N MET A 67 1.41 -27.97 -9.00
CA MET A 67 0.31 -27.24 -9.65
C MET A 67 0.53 -25.72 -9.59
N SER A 68 1.02 -25.18 -8.47
CA SER A 68 1.38 -23.75 -8.36
C SER A 68 2.53 -23.39 -9.31
N PHE A 69 3.54 -24.26 -9.46
CA PHE A 69 4.66 -24.06 -10.39
C PHE A 69 4.18 -23.97 -11.85
N ILE A 70 3.42 -24.99 -12.32
CA ILE A 70 2.87 -25.01 -13.70
C ILE A 70 2.10 -23.72 -13.99
N PHE A 71 1.25 -23.28 -13.06
CA PHE A 71 0.45 -22.08 -13.25
C PHE A 71 1.27 -20.79 -13.22
N ASN A 72 2.11 -20.61 -12.18
CA ASN A 72 2.86 -19.37 -11.96
C ASN A 72 3.98 -19.14 -12.97
N VAL A 73 4.57 -20.22 -13.52
CA VAL A 73 5.75 -20.18 -14.38
C VAL A 73 5.40 -20.34 -15.86
N LEU A 74 4.34 -21.08 -16.22
CA LEU A 74 3.95 -21.28 -17.63
C LEU A 74 2.70 -20.49 -18.02
N ILE A 75 1.63 -20.59 -17.23
CA ILE A 75 0.32 -20.04 -17.61
C ILE A 75 0.24 -18.53 -17.39
N ILE A 76 0.76 -18.04 -16.26
CA ILE A 76 0.79 -16.61 -15.95
C ILE A 76 1.57 -15.79 -16.99
N PRO A 77 2.83 -16.15 -17.38
CA PRO A 77 3.56 -15.38 -18.39
C PRO A 77 2.91 -15.43 -19.78
N LYS A 78 2.34 -16.58 -20.18
CA LYS A 78 1.54 -16.68 -21.40
C LYS A 78 0.38 -15.68 -21.38
N ILE A 79 -0.37 -15.60 -20.28
CA ILE A 79 -1.53 -14.72 -20.16
C ILE A 79 -1.11 -13.24 -20.08
N GLU A 80 -0.02 -12.90 -19.39
CA GLU A 80 0.57 -11.54 -19.40
C GLU A 80 0.90 -11.09 -20.83
N TYR A 81 1.49 -11.99 -21.63
CA TYR A 81 1.85 -11.76 -23.03
C TYR A 81 0.63 -11.68 -23.97
N HIS A 82 -0.32 -12.64 -23.91
CA HIS A 82 -1.55 -12.58 -24.71
C HIS A 82 -2.38 -11.33 -24.39
N ALA A 83 -2.45 -10.94 -23.11
CA ALA A 83 -3.17 -9.75 -22.68
C ALA A 83 -2.41 -8.44 -22.91
N GLN A 84 -1.21 -8.42 -23.52
CA GLN A 84 -0.32 -7.25 -23.54
C GLN A 84 -1.01 -5.95 -24.00
N MET A 85 -1.86 -6.00 -25.02
CA MET A 85 -2.58 -4.83 -25.57
C MET A 85 -3.96 -4.53 -24.98
N ILE A 86 -4.45 -5.33 -24.03
CA ILE A 86 -5.77 -5.13 -23.38
C ILE A 86 -5.63 -5.01 -21.86
N ILE A 87 -6.70 -4.60 -21.19
CA ILE A 87 -6.82 -4.70 -19.73
C ILE A 87 -8.12 -5.46 -19.42
N LEU A 88 -8.00 -6.47 -18.58
CA LEU A 88 -9.09 -7.28 -18.05
C LEU A 88 -9.68 -6.59 -16.82
N THR A 89 -11.00 -6.60 -16.63
CA THR A 89 -11.60 -6.17 -15.35
C THR A 89 -11.30 -7.20 -14.25
N GLU A 90 -11.49 -6.81 -12.98
CA GLU A 90 -11.33 -7.74 -11.85
C GLU A 90 -12.34 -8.90 -11.93
N GLU A 91 -13.56 -8.66 -12.43
CA GLU A 91 -14.57 -9.70 -12.71
C GLU A 91 -14.09 -10.70 -13.77
N GLU A 92 -13.53 -10.22 -14.89
CA GLU A 92 -13.04 -11.06 -15.97
C GLU A 92 -11.81 -11.87 -15.56
N CYS A 93 -10.87 -11.25 -14.83
CA CYS A 93 -9.76 -11.94 -14.18
C CYS A 93 -10.27 -13.07 -13.28
N ASN A 94 -11.23 -12.79 -12.40
CA ASN A 94 -11.81 -13.76 -11.48
C ASN A 94 -12.58 -14.88 -12.20
N SER A 95 -13.29 -14.56 -13.29
CA SER A 95 -14.01 -15.52 -14.13
C SER A 95 -13.05 -16.46 -14.87
N LEU A 96 -11.99 -15.91 -15.49
CA LEU A 96 -11.02 -16.67 -16.27
C LEU A 96 -10.17 -17.62 -15.40
N ILE A 97 -9.83 -17.24 -14.16
CA ILE A 97 -9.05 -18.09 -13.24
C ILE A 97 -9.92 -19.09 -12.43
N ALA A 98 -11.25 -18.91 -12.39
CA ALA A 98 -12.15 -19.75 -11.58
C ALA A 98 -12.08 -21.26 -11.89
N PRO A 99 -11.99 -21.74 -13.15
CA PRO A 99 -11.84 -23.17 -13.44
C PRO A 99 -10.60 -23.77 -12.78
N PHE A 100 -9.46 -23.07 -12.87
CA PHE A 100 -8.22 -23.48 -12.23
C PHE A 100 -8.34 -23.46 -10.70
N ARG A 101 -8.87 -22.39 -10.10
CA ARG A 101 -9.09 -22.31 -8.63
C ARG A 101 -9.93 -23.49 -8.12
N MET A 102 -10.99 -23.88 -8.83
CA MET A 102 -11.81 -25.04 -8.47
C MET A 102 -11.05 -26.35 -8.60
N LEU A 103 -10.34 -26.55 -9.72
CA LEU A 103 -9.53 -27.76 -9.94
C LEU A 103 -8.45 -27.90 -8.87
N TYR A 104 -7.70 -26.83 -8.58
CA TYR A 104 -6.64 -26.80 -7.58
C TYR A 104 -7.15 -27.22 -6.20
N LYS A 105 -8.22 -26.57 -5.70
CA LYS A 105 -8.87 -26.94 -4.41
C LYS A 105 -9.31 -28.40 -4.39
N ASN A 106 -9.95 -28.88 -5.46
CA ASN A 106 -10.39 -30.28 -5.56
C ASN A 106 -9.22 -31.28 -5.59
N LYS A 107 -8.10 -30.94 -6.26
CA LYS A 107 -6.92 -31.80 -6.42
C LYS A 107 -6.10 -31.91 -5.13
N ILE A 108 -5.94 -30.82 -4.38
CA ILE A 108 -5.35 -30.88 -3.04
C ILE A 108 -6.31 -31.49 -2.01
N GLY A 109 -7.63 -31.33 -2.20
CA GLY A 109 -8.66 -31.83 -1.28
C GLY A 109 -9.09 -30.82 -0.22
N LEU A 110 -9.26 -29.55 -0.61
CA LEU A 110 -10.04 -28.55 0.13
C LEU A 110 -11.47 -28.46 -0.42
N ALA A 111 -12.40 -27.90 0.34
CA ALA A 111 -13.75 -27.61 -0.14
C ALA A 111 -13.74 -26.57 -1.28
N ARG A 112 -14.64 -26.68 -2.25
CA ARG A 112 -14.82 -25.67 -3.33
C ARG A 112 -15.05 -24.26 -2.77
N THR A 113 -15.75 -24.19 -1.64
CA THR A 113 -16.10 -23.00 -0.86
C THR A 113 -14.98 -22.41 -0.01
N ALA A 114 -13.84 -23.10 0.15
CA ALA A 114 -12.73 -22.61 0.95
C ALA A 114 -12.26 -21.22 0.45
N PRO A 115 -11.88 -20.26 1.32
CA PRO A 115 -11.58 -18.89 0.90
C PRO A 115 -10.54 -18.79 -0.22
N ASN A 116 -10.77 -17.92 -1.21
CA ASN A 116 -9.83 -17.70 -2.31
C ASN A 116 -8.50 -17.10 -1.82
N ALA A 117 -8.51 -16.33 -0.73
CA ALA A 117 -7.31 -15.77 -0.11
C ALA A 117 -6.25 -16.85 0.19
N LEU A 118 -6.65 -18.04 0.68
CA LEU A 118 -5.73 -19.17 0.89
C LEU A 118 -4.91 -19.55 -0.34
N MET A 119 -5.45 -19.35 -1.54
CA MET A 119 -4.76 -19.64 -2.79
C MET A 119 -3.70 -18.57 -3.10
N HIS A 120 -4.01 -17.29 -2.83
CA HIS A 120 -3.27 -16.14 -3.33
C HIS A 120 -2.32 -15.48 -2.32
N THR A 121 -2.53 -15.65 -1.02
CA THR A 121 -1.54 -15.25 -0.01
C THR A 121 -0.24 -16.03 -0.24
N ARG A 122 0.88 -15.31 -0.28
CA ARG A 122 2.21 -15.79 -0.65
C ARG A 122 2.78 -16.81 0.34
N GLU A 123 2.37 -16.71 1.59
CA GLU A 123 2.78 -17.56 2.71
C GLU A 123 1.95 -18.86 2.76
N PHE A 124 0.78 -18.86 2.11
CA PHE A 124 -0.05 -20.02 1.87
C PHE A 124 0.30 -20.68 0.52
N TYR A 125 -0.67 -20.95 -0.37
CA TYR A 125 -0.41 -21.72 -1.60
C TYR A 125 0.29 -20.93 -2.72
N ASN A 126 0.48 -19.61 -2.55
CA ASN A 126 1.26 -18.73 -3.43
C ASN A 126 0.90 -18.86 -4.92
N LEU A 127 -0.38 -19.08 -5.23
CA LEU A 127 -0.89 -19.10 -6.59
C LEU A 127 -1.07 -17.65 -7.05
N LYS A 128 -0.38 -17.23 -8.10
CA LYS A 128 -0.57 -15.88 -8.66
C LYS A 128 -2.00 -15.68 -9.15
N ASN A 129 -2.52 -14.47 -8.97
CA ASN A 129 -3.82 -14.05 -9.50
C ASN A 129 -3.63 -13.23 -10.79
N PHE A 130 -4.63 -13.24 -11.68
CA PHE A 130 -4.58 -12.50 -12.95
C PHE A 130 -4.66 -10.99 -12.74
N SER A 131 -5.48 -10.50 -11.80
CA SER A 131 -5.54 -9.08 -11.42
C SER A 131 -4.18 -8.57 -10.95
N ASP A 132 -3.51 -9.33 -10.11
CA ASP A 132 -2.32 -8.90 -9.37
C ASP A 132 -1.10 -8.88 -10.28
N ASN A 133 -0.95 -9.91 -11.12
CA ASN A 133 0.09 -9.94 -12.15
C ASN A 133 -0.19 -8.90 -13.25
N GLN A 134 -1.47 -8.63 -13.59
CA GLN A 134 -1.82 -7.53 -14.49
C GLN A 134 -1.46 -6.18 -13.87
N LEU A 135 -1.79 -5.93 -12.59
CA LEU A 135 -1.47 -4.68 -11.89
C LEU A 135 0.05 -4.44 -11.91
N GLN A 136 0.83 -5.46 -11.54
CA GLN A 136 2.29 -5.42 -11.55
C GLN A 136 2.85 -5.17 -12.96
N ALA A 137 2.33 -5.83 -13.98
CA ALA A 137 2.83 -5.72 -15.35
C ALA A 137 2.44 -4.38 -16.00
N LYS A 138 1.15 -4.03 -15.97
CA LYS A 138 0.58 -2.87 -16.66
C LYS A 138 1.08 -1.57 -16.07
N ILE A 139 0.96 -1.35 -14.76
CA ILE A 139 1.39 -0.08 -14.15
C ILE A 139 2.90 0.10 -14.34
N THR A 140 3.74 -0.94 -14.12
CA THR A 140 5.19 -0.83 -14.39
C THR A 140 5.47 -0.40 -15.83
N ASN A 141 4.85 -1.06 -16.82
CA ASN A 141 5.11 -0.77 -18.22
C ASN A 141 4.54 0.59 -18.65
N PHE A 142 3.39 1.00 -18.11
CA PHE A 142 2.74 2.27 -18.40
C PHE A 142 3.53 3.45 -17.81
N ILE A 143 4.01 3.35 -16.58
CA ILE A 143 4.91 4.35 -15.99
C ILE A 143 6.21 4.49 -16.78
N ILE A 144 6.80 3.38 -17.24
CA ILE A 144 7.98 3.41 -18.13
C ILE A 144 7.64 4.07 -19.47
N GLN A 145 6.42 3.86 -20.00
CA GLN A 145 5.97 4.39 -21.27
C GLN A 145 5.71 5.91 -21.23
N ILE A 146 5.06 6.45 -20.18
CA ILE A 146 4.82 7.90 -20.06
C ILE A 146 6.09 8.69 -19.74
N ASN A 147 7.06 8.05 -19.08
CA ASN A 147 8.38 8.63 -18.79
C ASN A 147 9.42 8.37 -19.89
N ASP A 148 9.11 7.62 -20.94
CA ASP A 148 10.04 7.44 -22.06
C ASP A 148 10.26 8.80 -22.76
N ASN A 149 11.50 9.12 -23.11
CA ASN A 149 11.87 10.34 -23.85
C ASN A 149 12.02 10.07 -25.37
N ASN A 150 12.03 8.79 -25.78
CA ASN A 150 12.07 8.37 -27.17
C ASN A 150 10.68 8.41 -27.84
N GLU A 151 10.61 7.99 -29.12
CA GLU A 151 9.40 7.93 -29.96
C GLU A 151 8.16 7.37 -29.24
N LEU A 152 8.33 6.26 -28.48
CA LEU A 152 7.25 5.63 -27.72
C LEU A 152 6.60 6.60 -26.71
N GLY A 153 7.42 7.39 -26.03
CA GLY A 153 6.96 8.41 -25.09
C GLY A 153 6.30 9.57 -25.81
N GLN A 154 6.87 10.04 -26.91
CA GLN A 154 6.30 11.11 -27.74
C GLN A 154 4.91 10.74 -28.28
N VAL A 155 4.76 9.55 -28.87
CA VAL A 155 3.46 8.99 -29.32
C VAL A 155 2.49 8.84 -28.15
N THR A 156 2.97 8.53 -26.95
CA THR A 156 2.12 8.43 -25.74
C THR A 156 1.63 9.80 -25.29
N ARG A 157 2.49 10.83 -25.28
CA ARG A 157 2.13 12.23 -24.98
C ARG A 157 1.09 12.74 -25.99
N ILE A 158 1.29 12.53 -27.29
CA ILE A 158 0.31 12.87 -28.34
C ILE A 158 -1.05 12.21 -28.07
N ARG A 159 -1.07 10.91 -27.74
CA ARG A 159 -2.34 10.22 -27.41
C ARG A 159 -2.97 10.69 -26.10
N LEU A 160 -2.21 11.28 -25.17
CA LEU A 160 -2.75 11.93 -23.98
C LEU A 160 -3.36 13.31 -24.31
N TYR A 161 -2.76 14.10 -25.20
CA TYR A 161 -3.41 15.33 -25.73
C TYR A 161 -4.73 15.01 -26.45
N ASN A 162 -4.73 14.03 -27.36
CA ASN A 162 -5.96 13.62 -28.06
C ASN A 162 -7.04 13.10 -27.09
N LEU A 163 -6.64 12.57 -25.93
CA LEU A 163 -7.56 12.17 -24.86
C LEU A 163 -8.04 13.38 -24.04
N GLN A 164 -7.16 14.35 -23.78
CA GLN A 164 -7.49 15.62 -23.12
C GLN A 164 -8.54 16.40 -23.93
N GLU A 165 -8.34 16.51 -25.24
CA GLU A 165 -9.26 17.14 -26.20
C GLU A 165 -10.61 16.39 -26.24
N LEU A 166 -10.60 15.07 -26.47
CA LEU A 166 -11.82 14.24 -26.51
C LEU A 166 -12.67 14.34 -25.24
N LEU A 167 -12.04 14.54 -24.07
CA LEU A 167 -12.71 14.64 -22.78
C LEU A 167 -12.95 16.09 -22.31
N LEU A 168 -12.48 17.08 -23.08
CA LEU A 168 -12.58 18.52 -22.78
C LEU A 168 -11.99 18.88 -21.40
N LEU A 169 -10.79 18.35 -21.11
CA LEU A 169 -10.10 18.49 -19.83
C LEU A 169 -9.12 19.68 -19.82
N VAL A 170 -9.20 20.51 -18.78
CA VAL A 170 -8.34 21.69 -18.60
C VAL A 170 -6.88 21.32 -18.30
N ASP A 171 -6.68 20.25 -17.53
CA ASP A 171 -5.39 19.79 -17.02
C ASP A 171 -5.12 18.33 -17.48
N ASP A 172 -3.85 17.94 -17.62
CA ASP A 172 -3.34 16.60 -17.97
C ASP A 172 -4.23 15.42 -17.48
N PRO A 173 -4.77 14.57 -18.39
CA PRO A 173 -5.65 13.45 -18.05
C PRO A 173 -5.08 12.45 -17.04
N LEU A 174 -3.76 12.34 -16.91
CA LEU A 174 -3.13 11.49 -15.89
C LEU A 174 -3.40 12.04 -14.49
N SER A 175 -3.36 13.37 -14.33
CA SER A 175 -3.54 14.05 -13.04
C SER A 175 -4.99 14.45 -12.75
N SER A 176 -5.75 14.83 -13.79
CA SER A 176 -7.03 15.56 -13.64
C SER A 176 -8.27 14.68 -13.58
N LEU A 177 -8.17 13.41 -14.00
CA LEU A 177 -9.25 12.42 -13.95
C LEU A 177 -9.27 11.68 -12.62
N THR A 178 -10.46 11.54 -12.04
CA THR A 178 -10.76 10.58 -10.97
C THR A 178 -11.33 9.27 -11.53
N VAL A 179 -11.42 8.22 -10.70
CA VAL A 179 -12.11 6.96 -11.06
C VAL A 179 -13.57 7.23 -11.48
N ASN A 180 -14.26 8.13 -10.78
CA ASN A 180 -15.64 8.50 -11.07
C ASN A 180 -15.78 9.28 -12.39
N ASP A 181 -14.84 10.18 -12.69
CA ASP A 181 -14.78 10.88 -13.99
C ASP A 181 -14.63 9.87 -15.13
N ILE A 182 -13.72 8.91 -15.00
CA ILE A 182 -13.50 7.87 -16.03
C ILE A 182 -14.77 7.03 -16.23
N ILE A 183 -15.45 6.62 -15.16
CA ILE A 183 -16.72 5.89 -15.25
C ILE A 183 -17.80 6.75 -15.94
N ARG A 184 -17.88 8.05 -15.63
CA ARG A 184 -18.81 9.00 -16.27
C ARG A 184 -18.51 9.13 -17.77
N TYR A 185 -17.27 9.43 -18.15
CA TYR A 185 -16.86 9.59 -19.54
C TYR A 185 -17.02 8.31 -20.36
N LYS A 186 -16.75 7.12 -19.80
CA LYS A 186 -17.00 5.82 -20.47
C LYS A 186 -18.49 5.54 -20.71
N LYS A 187 -19.41 6.12 -19.92
CA LYS A 187 -20.87 6.07 -20.20
C LYS A 187 -21.30 7.00 -21.34
N ILE A 188 -20.56 8.08 -21.60
CA ILE A 188 -20.85 9.10 -22.62
C ILE A 188 -20.19 8.71 -23.95
N PHE A 189 -18.85 8.69 -23.99
CA PHE A 189 -18.04 8.41 -25.17
C PHE A 189 -17.85 6.90 -25.40
N ARG A 190 -18.97 6.15 -25.36
CA ARG A 190 -18.98 4.66 -25.36
C ARG A 190 -18.25 4.03 -26.54
N ALA A 191 -18.29 4.66 -27.71
CA ALA A 191 -17.66 4.14 -28.92
C ALA A 191 -16.14 4.39 -28.92
N GLN A 192 -15.72 5.59 -28.52
CA GLN A 192 -14.35 6.06 -28.55
C GLN A 192 -13.50 5.46 -27.42
N LEU A 193 -14.08 5.32 -26.21
CA LEU A 193 -13.36 4.87 -25.02
C LEU A 193 -13.46 3.35 -24.77
N ARG A 194 -14.22 2.60 -25.59
CA ARG A 194 -14.38 1.14 -25.43
C ARG A 194 -13.02 0.44 -25.43
N ASN A 195 -12.65 -0.14 -24.29
CA ASN A 195 -11.38 -0.84 -24.07
C ASN A 195 -10.15 0.01 -24.45
N SER A 196 -10.24 1.34 -24.37
CA SER A 196 -9.15 2.25 -24.76
C SER A 196 -7.96 2.07 -23.82
N PHE A 197 -6.85 1.55 -24.34
CA PHE A 197 -5.69 1.12 -23.56
C PHE A 197 -5.21 2.19 -22.56
N LEU A 198 -5.18 3.47 -22.94
CA LEU A 198 -4.79 4.54 -22.01
C LEU A 198 -5.78 4.72 -20.87
N ILE A 199 -7.08 4.86 -21.17
CA ILE A 199 -8.11 5.03 -20.15
C ILE A 199 -8.22 3.83 -19.21
N GLU A 200 -8.08 2.61 -19.73
CA GLU A 200 -8.09 1.42 -18.87
C GLU A 200 -6.81 1.31 -18.00
N ASN A 201 -5.65 1.82 -18.44
CA ASN A 201 -4.45 1.92 -17.59
C ASN A 201 -4.64 2.96 -16.48
N ILE A 202 -5.14 4.15 -16.81
CA ILE A 202 -5.39 5.23 -15.82
C ILE A 202 -6.43 4.74 -14.79
N LEU A 203 -7.49 4.04 -15.24
CA LEU A 203 -8.49 3.43 -14.37
C LEU A 203 -7.90 2.33 -13.47
N LEU A 204 -7.07 1.44 -14.02
CA LEU A 204 -6.40 0.36 -13.27
C LEU A 204 -5.45 0.93 -12.20
N MET A 205 -4.76 2.03 -12.53
CA MET A 205 -3.84 2.74 -11.63
C MET A 205 -4.61 3.39 -10.47
N LYS A 206 -5.54 4.30 -10.78
CA LYS A 206 -6.29 5.08 -9.78
C LYS A 206 -7.23 4.24 -8.92
N SER A 207 -7.78 3.13 -9.44
CA SER A 207 -8.60 2.19 -8.64
C SER A 207 -7.82 1.43 -7.56
N HIS A 208 -6.49 1.47 -7.59
CA HIS A 208 -5.61 0.85 -6.58
C HIS A 208 -4.82 1.88 -5.75
N GLY A 209 -5.22 3.16 -5.81
CA GLY A 209 -4.58 4.27 -5.08
C GLY A 209 -3.27 4.77 -5.69
N PHE A 210 -2.88 4.29 -6.87
CA PHE A 210 -1.70 4.79 -7.59
C PHE A 210 -2.07 6.03 -8.41
N ASP A 211 -1.17 7.00 -8.46
CA ASP A 211 -1.30 8.19 -9.30
C ASP A 211 0.07 8.74 -9.72
N VAL A 212 0.10 9.83 -10.48
CA VAL A 212 1.35 10.51 -10.87
C VAL A 212 1.31 12.02 -10.63
N LYS A 213 2.44 12.57 -10.18
CA LYS A 213 2.72 14.01 -10.16
C LYS A 213 3.49 14.37 -11.44
N ASN A 214 2.93 15.25 -12.26
CA ASN A 214 3.63 15.80 -13.43
C ASN A 214 4.78 16.70 -12.93
N ASN A 215 5.99 16.32 -13.31
CA ASN A 215 7.26 16.79 -12.80
C ASN A 215 7.85 17.88 -13.72
N ASN A 216 7.74 17.65 -15.03
CA ASN A 216 8.34 18.48 -16.07
C ASN A 216 7.48 19.73 -16.35
N ASN A 217 7.96 20.91 -15.94
CA ASN A 217 7.24 22.18 -16.11
C ASN A 217 6.87 22.49 -17.58
N SER A 218 7.67 22.05 -18.56
CA SER A 218 7.36 22.25 -19.98
C SER A 218 6.17 21.39 -20.43
N THR A 219 6.11 20.11 -20.06
CA THR A 219 4.93 19.27 -20.40
C THR A 219 3.71 19.69 -19.60
N LYS A 220 3.87 20.12 -18.35
CA LYS A 220 2.82 20.65 -17.48
C LYS A 220 2.19 21.94 -18.02
N ASN A 221 2.98 22.82 -18.63
CA ASN A 221 2.47 24.03 -19.29
C ASN A 221 1.77 23.70 -20.62
N LEU A 222 2.30 22.77 -21.42
CA LEU A 222 1.68 22.34 -22.68
C LEU A 222 0.37 21.55 -22.47
N MET A 223 0.30 20.71 -21.44
CA MET A 223 -0.90 19.94 -21.03
C MET A 223 -1.94 20.78 -20.26
N LYS A 224 -1.78 22.10 -20.18
CA LYS A 224 -2.70 22.98 -19.46
C LYS A 224 -3.38 23.96 -20.41
N VAL A 225 -4.70 23.86 -20.53
CA VAL A 225 -5.51 24.84 -21.24
C VAL A 225 -5.55 26.15 -20.43
N PRO A 226 -5.11 27.29 -20.98
CA PRO A 226 -5.14 28.56 -20.27
C PRO A 226 -6.53 29.21 -20.33
N GLY A 227 -6.95 29.82 -19.21
CA GLY A 227 -8.22 30.53 -19.09
C GLY A 227 -9.43 29.64 -18.74
N GLY A 228 -10.62 30.25 -18.76
CA GLY A 228 -11.88 29.62 -18.37
C GLY A 228 -12.16 29.65 -16.87
N ASN A 229 -13.43 29.89 -16.50
CA ASN A 229 -13.87 30.01 -15.10
C ASN A 229 -14.60 28.77 -14.57
N VAL A 230 -15.05 27.86 -15.44
CA VAL A 230 -15.81 26.65 -15.08
C VAL A 230 -15.29 25.48 -15.90
N ARG A 231 -14.99 24.35 -15.25
CA ARG A 231 -14.51 23.16 -15.95
C ARG A 231 -15.69 22.41 -16.57
N ILE A 232 -15.56 21.99 -17.82
CA ILE A 232 -16.62 21.27 -18.55
C ILE A 232 -17.01 19.96 -17.82
N LYS A 233 -16.05 19.28 -17.18
CA LYS A 233 -16.33 18.06 -16.39
C LYS A 233 -17.26 18.28 -15.18
N ASP A 234 -17.29 19.50 -14.64
CA ASP A 234 -18.13 19.88 -13.50
C ASP A 234 -19.57 20.20 -13.95
N ILE A 235 -19.79 20.49 -15.24
CA ILE A 235 -21.10 20.77 -15.87
C ILE A 235 -21.74 19.50 -16.46
N ILE A 236 -20.94 18.52 -16.89
CA ILE A 236 -21.43 17.27 -17.48
C ILE A 236 -22.04 16.38 -16.39
N ASP A 237 -23.34 16.55 -16.14
CA ASP A 237 -24.12 15.68 -15.25
C ASP A 237 -24.53 14.37 -15.94
N SER A 238 -24.82 13.35 -15.14
CA SER A 238 -24.83 11.94 -15.56
C SER A 238 -26.22 11.34 -15.84
N GLU A 239 -27.31 12.02 -15.44
CA GLU A 239 -28.65 11.44 -15.48
C GLU A 239 -29.32 11.48 -16.88
N ASN A 240 -28.92 12.40 -17.76
CA ASN A 240 -29.58 12.60 -19.05
C ASN A 240 -28.62 12.45 -20.24
N ASN A 241 -28.75 11.33 -20.97
CA ASN A 241 -28.08 11.10 -22.27
C ASN A 241 -28.70 11.97 -23.39
N ARG A 242 -28.53 13.30 -23.32
CA ARG A 242 -28.93 14.25 -24.37
C ARG A 242 -27.77 15.19 -24.69
N LYS A 243 -27.77 15.73 -25.92
CA LYS A 243 -26.75 16.67 -26.40
C LYS A 243 -26.61 17.84 -25.43
N ILE A 244 -25.40 18.40 -25.31
CA ILE A 244 -25.15 19.70 -24.66
C ILE A 244 -26.22 20.68 -25.17
N LYS A 245 -26.98 21.30 -24.26
CA LYS A 245 -28.02 22.26 -24.64
C LYS A 245 -27.40 23.40 -25.43
N LYS A 246 -28.09 23.86 -26.48
CA LYS A 246 -27.60 24.95 -27.34
C LYS A 246 -27.24 26.21 -26.53
N GLU A 247 -28.07 26.52 -25.53
CA GLU A 247 -27.88 27.52 -24.47
C GLU A 247 -26.50 27.51 -23.78
N ILE A 248 -25.81 26.36 -23.71
CA ILE A 248 -24.48 26.22 -23.09
C ILE A 248 -23.39 26.47 -24.13
N TYR A 249 -23.59 26.03 -25.37
CA TYR A 249 -22.68 26.29 -26.50
C TYR A 249 -22.65 27.79 -26.83
N ASP A 250 -23.83 28.40 -26.95
CA ASP A 250 -24.01 29.83 -27.26
C ASP A 250 -23.47 30.75 -26.13
N LYS A 251 -23.29 30.23 -24.90
CA LYS A 251 -22.63 30.93 -23.78
C LYS A 251 -21.10 30.78 -23.78
N LEU A 252 -20.56 29.73 -24.39
CA LEU A 252 -19.12 29.48 -24.46
C LEU A 252 -18.45 30.24 -25.62
N SER A 253 -19.20 30.66 -26.64
CA SER A 253 -18.69 31.32 -27.84
C SER A 253 -18.44 32.83 -27.73
N HIS A 254 -18.88 33.50 -26.65
CA HIS A 254 -18.91 34.97 -26.56
C HIS A 254 -18.34 35.55 -25.24
N GLY A 255 -17.28 34.96 -24.69
CA GLY A 255 -16.69 35.37 -23.41
C GLY A 255 -15.17 35.64 -23.44
N LEU A 256 -14.76 36.87 -23.77
CA LEU A 256 -13.38 37.33 -23.50
C LEU A 256 -13.19 37.57 -21.99
N ALA A 257 -12.11 37.03 -21.42
CA ALA A 257 -11.83 37.15 -20.00
C ALA A 257 -11.26 38.54 -19.64
N LYS A 258 -11.98 39.29 -18.81
CA LYS A 258 -11.52 40.47 -18.05
C LYS A 258 -12.13 40.44 -16.65
N ASN A 259 -11.56 41.16 -15.69
CA ASN A 259 -12.26 41.44 -14.43
C ASN A 259 -13.40 42.46 -14.65
N LEU A 260 -14.30 42.60 -13.66
CA LEU A 260 -15.48 43.47 -13.74
C LEU A 260 -15.19 45.00 -13.76
N LYS A 261 -13.91 45.41 -13.87
CA LYS A 261 -13.49 46.80 -14.14
C LYS A 261 -12.49 46.94 -15.32
N GLY A 262 -12.25 45.86 -16.08
CA GLY A 262 -11.57 45.93 -17.37
C GLY A 262 -10.03 45.92 -17.38
N THR A 263 -9.38 45.64 -16.25
CA THR A 263 -7.90 45.63 -16.09
C THR A 263 -7.30 44.26 -15.77
N ASP A 264 -6.00 44.11 -16.00
CA ASP A 264 -5.24 42.84 -15.87
C ASP A 264 -4.69 42.60 -14.45
N ILE A 265 -4.15 41.39 -14.18
CA ILE A 265 -3.97 40.82 -12.82
C ILE A 265 -2.51 40.39 -12.53
N LYS A 266 -2.01 40.62 -11.30
CA LYS A 266 -0.72 40.12 -10.73
C LYS A 266 -0.83 39.78 -9.20
N PRO A 267 0.10 39.03 -8.54
CA PRO A 267 -0.19 38.27 -7.28
C PRO A 267 0.79 38.41 -6.06
N VAL A 268 0.47 37.72 -4.92
CA VAL A 268 1.30 37.28 -3.72
C VAL A 268 1.10 38.01 -2.35
N ALA A 269 1.33 37.34 -1.19
CA ALA A 269 1.06 37.74 0.24
C ALA A 269 2.16 37.22 1.25
N VAL A 270 2.12 37.15 2.61
CA VAL A 270 1.18 37.30 3.78
C VAL A 270 2.01 37.37 5.13
N ASP A 271 1.44 37.65 6.33
CA ASP A 271 2.06 37.54 7.71
C ASP A 271 1.02 37.64 8.89
N PRO A 272 1.18 37.02 10.11
CA PRO A 272 0.13 36.96 11.16
C PRO A 272 0.25 37.80 12.45
N LEU A 273 1.43 38.22 12.95
CA LEU A 273 1.51 38.87 14.30
C LEU A 273 1.13 40.36 14.30
N SER A 274 0.95 40.92 13.10
CA SER A 274 0.43 42.28 12.89
C SER A 274 -1.06 42.41 13.23
N TRP A 275 -1.61 43.63 13.07
CA TRP A 275 -3.05 43.97 13.01
C TRP A 275 -3.84 43.29 11.86
N LYS A 276 -3.36 42.11 11.42
CA LYS A 276 -3.88 41.30 10.33
C LYS A 276 -4.00 39.82 10.70
N SER A 277 -3.77 39.45 11.97
CA SER A 277 -4.05 38.10 12.48
C SER A 277 -5.47 37.66 12.13
N PHE A 278 -5.62 36.44 11.63
CA PHE A 278 -6.92 35.79 11.60
C PHE A 278 -7.18 35.08 12.92
N VAL A 279 -8.46 34.98 13.28
CA VAL A 279 -8.94 34.34 14.51
C VAL A 279 -10.17 33.50 14.20
N ALA A 280 -10.35 32.44 14.99
CA ALA A 280 -11.50 31.55 14.95
C ALA A 280 -12.19 31.56 16.33
N VAL A 281 -13.52 31.64 16.34
CA VAL A 281 -14.35 31.69 17.55
C VAL A 281 -15.35 30.55 17.51
N VAL A 282 -15.51 29.83 18.62
CA VAL A 282 -16.57 28.81 18.72
C VAL A 282 -17.86 29.49 19.15
N GLY A 283 -18.83 29.58 18.23
CA GLY A 283 -20.17 30.08 18.53
C GLY A 283 -20.99 29.09 19.35
N SER A 284 -22.04 29.58 20.01
CA SER A 284 -22.89 28.81 20.94
C SER A 284 -23.58 27.56 20.36
N ASN A 285 -23.62 27.42 19.04
CA ASN A 285 -24.15 26.25 18.32
C ASN A 285 -23.04 25.34 17.77
N SER A 286 -21.87 25.32 18.42
CA SER A 286 -20.66 24.55 18.06
C SER A 286 -20.12 24.78 16.63
N LYS A 287 -20.53 25.87 15.97
CA LYS A 287 -19.97 26.29 14.68
C LYS A 287 -18.80 27.22 14.91
N VAL A 288 -17.69 26.95 14.23
CA VAL A 288 -16.51 27.83 14.23
C VAL A 288 -16.77 28.99 13.26
N ILE A 289 -16.62 30.21 13.79
CA ILE A 289 -16.81 31.48 13.09
C ILE A 289 -15.43 32.09 12.88
N TYR A 290 -15.13 32.51 11.65
CA TYR A 290 -13.80 32.97 11.26
C TYR A 290 -13.79 34.48 10.99
N GLY A 291 -12.65 35.11 11.20
CA GLY A 291 -12.53 36.54 10.94
C GLY A 291 -11.13 37.08 11.16
N LYS A 292 -10.95 38.34 10.83
CA LYS A 292 -9.70 39.07 10.99
C LYS A 292 -9.78 39.90 12.27
N LYS A 293 -8.82 39.75 13.18
CA LYS A 293 -8.74 40.57 14.40
C LYS A 293 -8.63 42.06 14.02
N TYR A 294 -9.51 42.87 14.57
CA TYR A 294 -9.60 44.31 14.31
C TYR A 294 -9.17 45.12 15.54
N ASN A 295 -9.59 44.72 16.75
CA ASN A 295 -9.12 45.32 18.01
C ASN A 295 -9.23 44.31 19.19
N THR A 296 -8.73 44.66 20.37
CA THR A 296 -8.94 43.91 21.62
C THR A 296 -9.04 44.88 22.80
N MET A 297 -10.14 44.82 23.56
CA MET A 297 -10.45 45.72 24.67
C MET A 297 -11.14 44.95 25.79
N ASN A 298 -10.71 45.16 27.05
CA ASN A 298 -11.35 44.67 28.28
C ASN A 298 -11.78 43.17 28.26
N GLY A 299 -10.93 42.29 27.73
CA GLY A 299 -11.21 40.84 27.65
C GLY A 299 -12.04 40.40 26.43
N TRP A 300 -12.37 41.32 25.52
CA TRP A 300 -13.09 41.04 24.27
C TRP A 300 -12.23 41.36 23.04
N ILE A 301 -12.22 40.44 22.08
CA ILE A 301 -11.65 40.62 20.74
C ILE A 301 -12.77 41.09 19.81
N ILE A 302 -12.55 42.24 19.16
CA ILE A 302 -13.41 42.72 18.08
C ILE A 302 -12.78 42.24 16.76
N MET A 303 -13.55 41.49 15.99
CA MET A 303 -13.13 40.88 14.73
C MET A 303 -14.04 41.29 13.58
N GLU A 304 -13.43 41.53 12.42
CA GLU A 304 -14.13 41.63 11.15
C GLU A 304 -14.48 40.23 10.68
N HIS A 305 -15.76 39.95 10.46
CA HIS A 305 -16.26 38.61 10.14
C HIS A 305 -15.91 38.21 8.70
N PHE A 306 -15.49 36.95 8.50
CA PHE A 306 -15.18 36.37 7.19
C PHE A 306 -15.99 35.09 6.98
N GLU A 307 -16.66 35.02 5.83
CA GLU A 307 -17.38 33.82 5.41
C GLU A 307 -16.40 32.79 4.87
N VAL A 308 -16.42 31.58 5.44
CA VAL A 308 -15.67 30.44 4.93
C VAL A 308 -16.35 29.91 3.66
N LEU A 309 -15.55 29.72 2.60
CA LEU A 309 -15.99 29.25 1.28
C LEU A 309 -15.49 27.84 0.94
N SER A 310 -14.49 27.32 1.67
CA SER A 310 -14.03 25.92 1.60
C SER A 310 -14.72 25.05 2.66
N ASN A 311 -14.33 23.77 2.77
CA ASN A 311 -14.67 22.99 3.96
C ASN A 311 -13.81 23.50 5.15
N PRO A 312 -14.39 23.78 6.34
CA PRO A 312 -13.62 24.22 7.51
C PRO A 312 -12.60 23.20 8.03
N MET A 313 -12.69 21.92 7.61
CA MET A 313 -11.72 20.87 7.97
C MET A 313 -10.60 20.66 6.92
N ASP A 314 -10.55 21.47 5.85
CA ASP A 314 -9.40 21.47 4.94
C ASP A 314 -8.19 22.17 5.59
N MET A 315 -6.97 21.64 5.42
CA MET A 315 -5.73 22.27 5.94
C MET A 315 -5.40 23.67 5.34
N SER A 316 -6.19 24.14 4.38
CA SER A 316 -6.06 25.45 3.74
C SER A 316 -7.44 26.12 3.61
N ILE A 317 -7.90 26.77 4.67
CA ILE A 317 -9.25 27.35 4.72
C ILE A 317 -9.32 28.62 3.85
N VAL A 318 -10.26 28.63 2.89
CA VAL A 318 -10.51 29.77 1.99
C VAL A 318 -11.68 30.58 2.52
N MET A 319 -11.50 31.91 2.64
CA MET A 319 -12.48 32.81 3.24
C MET A 319 -12.65 34.09 2.39
N ARG A 320 -13.83 34.73 2.44
CA ARG A 320 -14.05 36.11 1.96
C ARG A 320 -14.49 37.02 3.10
N LYS A 321 -14.22 38.33 2.99
CA LYS A 321 -14.77 39.34 3.90
C LYS A 321 -16.30 39.29 3.82
N CYS A 322 -16.98 39.21 4.97
CA CYS A 322 -18.44 39.20 5.01
C CYS A 322 -18.98 40.59 4.68
N GLU A 323 -19.88 40.69 3.70
CA GLU A 323 -20.46 41.97 3.25
C GLU A 323 -21.61 42.44 4.16
N GLY A 324 -22.07 41.58 5.08
CA GLY A 324 -23.11 41.83 6.07
C GLY A 324 -23.99 40.59 6.24
N CYS A 325 -24.14 40.08 7.46
CA CYS A 325 -25.00 38.92 7.74
C CYS A 325 -25.66 39.04 9.13
N ALA A 326 -26.54 38.09 9.46
CA ALA A 326 -27.27 38.07 10.74
C ALA A 326 -26.38 37.89 12.00
N LEU A 327 -25.07 37.71 11.84
CA LEU A 327 -24.08 37.71 12.92
C LEU A 327 -23.41 39.09 13.11
N ASN A 328 -23.81 40.12 12.36
CA ASN A 328 -23.25 41.47 12.51
C ASN A 328 -23.75 42.11 13.82
N GLU A 329 -22.82 42.48 14.70
CA GLU A 329 -23.10 43.16 15.97
C GLU A 329 -22.62 44.62 15.99
N ARG A 330 -22.25 45.18 14.83
CA ARG A 330 -21.77 46.56 14.69
C ARG A 330 -22.65 47.59 15.41
N ASP A 331 -23.97 47.43 15.31
CA ASP A 331 -24.96 48.37 15.84
C ASP A 331 -25.07 48.31 17.39
N LYS A 332 -24.44 47.32 18.03
CA LYS A 332 -24.29 47.19 19.48
C LYS A 332 -22.94 47.74 20.00
N LEU A 333 -21.99 48.05 19.11
CA LEU A 333 -20.65 48.51 19.45
C LEU A 333 -20.62 50.05 19.48
N SER A 334 -20.73 50.61 20.69
CA SER A 334 -21.01 52.02 21.01
C SER A 334 -19.97 53.09 20.58
N ASN A 335 -19.09 52.81 19.62
CA ASN A 335 -17.96 53.66 19.25
C ASN A 335 -17.73 53.71 17.72
N GLU A 336 -18.73 54.20 16.98
CA GLU A 336 -18.80 54.19 15.51
C GLU A 336 -17.53 54.70 14.79
N TYR A 337 -16.84 55.69 15.36
CA TYR A 337 -15.68 56.33 14.75
C TYR A 337 -14.47 55.40 14.54
N LEU A 338 -14.30 54.36 15.35
CA LEU A 338 -13.18 53.41 15.24
C LEU A 338 -13.37 52.36 14.12
N TYR A 339 -14.59 52.22 13.60
CA TYR A 339 -15.00 51.02 12.87
C TYR A 339 -15.58 51.29 11.47
N LYS A 340 -15.36 52.48 10.89
CA LYS A 340 -16.04 52.92 9.65
C LYS A 340 -15.87 52.01 8.42
N ASN A 341 -14.73 51.33 8.28
CA ASN A 341 -14.37 50.58 7.05
C ASN A 341 -14.67 49.06 7.07
N SER A 342 -15.39 48.58 8.10
CA SER A 342 -15.82 47.18 8.22
C SER A 342 -17.30 47.00 7.87
N SER A 343 -17.62 45.90 7.18
CA SER A 343 -18.97 45.57 6.70
C SER A 343 -19.74 44.64 7.63
N CYS A 344 -19.02 43.83 8.41
CA CYS A 344 -19.59 42.93 9.42
C CYS A 344 -18.60 42.80 10.58
N LEU A 345 -19.01 43.17 11.80
CA LEU A 345 -18.20 43.06 13.02
C LEU A 345 -18.85 42.09 14.03
N LEU A 346 -17.98 41.43 14.80
CA LEU A 346 -18.32 40.55 15.91
C LEU A 346 -17.47 40.90 17.13
N ALA A 347 -18.03 40.73 18.33
CA ALA A 347 -17.29 40.77 19.58
C ALA A 347 -17.32 39.40 20.26
N SER A 348 -16.14 38.85 20.56
CA SER A 348 -15.98 37.56 21.25
C SER A 348 -15.09 37.72 22.47
N ARG A 349 -15.33 36.95 23.54
CA ARG A 349 -14.41 36.91 24.68
C ARG A 349 -13.10 36.24 24.29
N THR A 350 -12.00 36.67 24.90
CA THR A 350 -10.66 36.11 24.63
C THR A 350 -10.55 34.61 24.94
N ASP A 351 -11.31 34.10 25.90
CA ASP A 351 -11.30 32.68 26.31
C ASP A 351 -12.09 31.74 25.39
N CYS A 352 -12.84 32.28 24.42
CA CYS A 352 -13.51 31.49 23.36
C CYS A 352 -12.91 31.75 21.96
N THR A 353 -11.73 32.37 21.88
CA THR A 353 -11.13 32.86 20.62
C THR A 353 -9.73 32.30 20.40
N PHE A 354 -9.56 31.54 19.33
CA PHE A 354 -8.31 30.93 18.89
C PHE A 354 -7.63 31.81 17.83
N TYR A 355 -6.30 31.92 17.88
CA TYR A 355 -5.53 32.63 16.86
C TYR A 355 -5.12 31.67 15.73
N LEU A 356 -5.25 32.13 14.49
CA LEU A 356 -4.86 31.38 13.31
C LEU A 356 -3.51 31.91 12.80
N GLU A 357 -2.45 31.16 13.11
CA GLU A 357 -1.12 31.46 12.60
C GLU A 357 -1.02 31.13 11.11
N ASN A 358 -0.19 31.89 10.40
CA ASN A 358 0.01 31.74 8.97
C ASN A 358 1.32 31.00 8.72
N ILE A 359 1.31 29.89 7.97
CA ILE A 359 2.50 29.07 7.70
C ILE A 359 3.40 29.82 6.70
N LYS A 360 4.14 30.78 7.25
CA LYS A 360 5.05 31.67 6.53
C LYS A 360 6.28 32.07 7.36
N ASN A 361 6.55 31.30 8.42
CA ASN A 361 7.86 31.22 9.09
C ASN A 361 8.38 29.76 9.14
N SER A 362 8.05 28.96 8.13
CA SER A 362 8.85 27.79 7.81
C SER A 362 10.27 28.24 7.46
N LYS A 363 11.25 27.98 8.34
CA LYS A 363 12.70 28.07 8.02
C LYS A 363 13.15 26.94 7.07
N GLY A 364 12.35 26.66 6.04
CA GLY A 364 12.83 25.91 4.88
C GLY A 364 13.72 26.85 4.06
N ILE A 365 15.04 26.72 4.22
CA ILE A 365 15.99 27.42 3.36
C ILE A 365 15.79 26.91 1.94
N LEU A 366 15.09 27.70 1.13
CA LEU A 366 14.95 27.42 -0.30
C LEU A 366 16.26 27.86 -0.94
N MET A 367 17.23 26.94 -1.01
CA MET A 367 18.55 27.17 -1.61
C MET A 367 18.40 27.53 -3.09
N LYS A 368 18.29 28.84 -3.34
CA LYS A 368 18.59 29.46 -4.62
C LYS A 368 20.10 29.65 -4.71
N SER A 369 20.63 29.54 -5.92
CA SER A 369 22.04 29.82 -6.24
C SER A 369 22.32 31.34 -6.25
N SER A 370 22.07 32.01 -5.13
CA SER A 370 22.17 33.48 -5.00
C SER A 370 22.52 33.86 -3.56
N GLU A 371 23.63 34.58 -3.41
CA GLU A 371 24.25 35.05 -2.16
C GLU A 371 24.91 33.92 -1.34
N SER A 372 26.24 33.91 -1.41
CA SER A 372 27.13 32.85 -0.93
C SER A 372 27.55 33.07 0.53
N TYR A 373 27.10 32.17 1.41
CA TYR A 373 27.70 31.96 2.74
C TYR A 373 28.92 31.04 2.72
N ILE A 374 29.29 30.55 1.54
CA ILE A 374 30.34 29.55 1.34
C ILE A 374 31.56 30.24 0.76
N ILE A 375 32.69 30.21 1.48
CA ILE A 375 33.94 30.84 1.04
C ILE A 375 34.58 29.94 -0.01
N THR A 376 34.67 30.45 -1.25
CA THR A 376 35.15 29.70 -2.43
C THR A 376 36.67 29.54 -2.51
N GLU A 377 37.41 30.15 -1.59
CA GLU A 377 38.89 30.22 -1.63
C GLU A 377 39.58 29.15 -0.75
N PHE A 378 38.82 28.37 0.03
CA PHE A 378 39.35 27.33 0.91
C PHE A 378 38.84 25.93 0.54
N ILE A 379 39.72 24.94 0.67
CA ILE A 379 39.37 23.52 0.69
C ILE A 379 38.47 23.27 1.92
N GLN A 380 37.37 22.55 1.73
CA GLN A 380 36.41 22.24 2.79
C GLN A 380 36.32 20.74 3.05
N GLU A 381 36.14 20.37 4.30
CA GLU A 381 35.90 18.98 4.74
C GLU A 381 34.48 18.87 5.32
N HIS A 382 33.60 18.19 4.59
CA HIS A 382 32.21 17.95 4.99
C HIS A 382 32.09 16.54 5.57
N PHE A 383 31.64 16.38 6.81
CA PHE A 383 31.35 15.09 7.42
C PHE A 383 29.85 14.86 7.43
N GLU A 384 29.41 13.67 7.02
CA GLU A 384 28.00 13.27 6.99
C GLU A 384 27.71 12.02 7.84
N ASP A 385 26.50 11.95 8.43
CA ASP A 385 25.92 10.74 9.04
C ASP A 385 24.37 10.76 8.91
N GLY A 386 23.76 9.58 9.01
CA GLY A 386 22.33 9.34 8.97
C GLY A 386 21.82 8.31 9.98
N SER A 387 21.25 8.80 11.08
CA SER A 387 20.75 8.02 12.20
C SER A 387 19.22 7.73 12.12
N VAL A 388 18.78 6.65 12.77
CA VAL A 388 17.36 6.35 13.04
C VAL A 388 17.20 5.71 14.42
N ILE A 389 16.33 6.26 15.28
CA ILE A 389 15.93 5.65 16.55
C ILE A 389 14.54 5.03 16.47
N ASN A 390 14.18 4.21 17.48
CA ASN A 390 12.81 3.69 17.69
C ASN A 390 12.20 2.93 16.48
N SER A 391 13.04 2.44 15.57
CA SER A 391 12.62 1.80 14.31
C SER A 391 11.72 0.58 14.56
N GLY A 392 10.54 0.58 13.93
CA GLY A 392 9.49 -0.42 14.15
C GLY A 392 8.39 0.02 15.12
N THR A 393 8.48 1.21 15.71
CA THR A 393 7.45 1.78 16.61
C THR A 393 6.74 2.98 15.97
N GLU A 394 5.71 3.52 16.64
CA GLU A 394 5.06 4.76 16.20
C GLU A 394 5.91 6.02 16.44
N ASN A 395 6.89 5.97 17.34
CA ASN A 395 7.80 7.07 17.67
C ASN A 395 9.12 6.96 16.90
N ILE A 396 9.09 6.42 15.66
CA ILE A 396 10.28 6.34 14.81
C ILE A 396 10.71 7.74 14.38
N GLU A 397 11.99 8.03 14.52
CA GLU A 397 12.57 9.31 14.12
C GLU A 397 13.85 9.02 13.35
N GLY A 398 14.06 9.76 12.25
CA GLY A 398 15.25 9.66 11.42
C GLY A 398 15.86 11.03 11.20
N LEU A 399 17.13 11.17 11.57
CA LEU A 399 17.90 12.40 11.48
C LEU A 399 19.13 12.19 10.58
N ALA A 400 19.37 13.13 9.68
CA ALA A 400 20.64 13.29 8.98
C ALA A 400 21.38 14.50 9.56
N GLY A 401 22.72 14.48 9.55
CA GLY A 401 23.54 15.60 9.98
C GLY A 401 24.74 15.83 9.06
N ILE A 402 25.17 17.09 8.97
CA ILE A 402 26.39 17.51 8.29
C ILE A 402 27.14 18.48 9.20
N ASN A 403 28.44 18.24 9.41
CA ASN A 403 29.37 19.23 9.96
C ASN A 403 30.34 19.68 8.87
N ILE A 404 30.62 20.98 8.80
CA ILE A 404 31.51 21.60 7.81
C ILE A 404 32.74 22.14 8.52
N TYR A 405 33.94 21.82 8.01
CA TYR A 405 35.22 22.31 8.49
C TYR A 405 36.08 22.88 7.35
N ASP A 406 37.07 23.70 7.69
CA ASP A 406 38.12 24.12 6.77
C ASP A 406 39.30 23.11 6.71
N ASN A 407 40.30 23.45 5.92
CA ASN A 407 41.56 22.71 5.75
C ASN A 407 42.35 22.48 7.07
N GLU A 408 42.21 23.39 8.04
CA GLU A 408 42.89 23.35 9.33
C GLU A 408 42.03 22.63 10.40
N HIS A 409 40.86 22.14 10.00
CA HIS A 409 39.81 21.54 10.83
C HIS A 409 39.13 22.53 11.80
N ASN A 410 39.19 23.84 11.52
CA ASN A 410 38.33 24.80 12.20
C ASN A 410 36.87 24.55 11.79
N PHE A 411 35.96 24.60 12.75
CA PHE A 411 34.53 24.40 12.52
C PHE A 411 33.91 25.62 11.82
N ILE A 412 33.19 25.39 10.72
CA ILE A 412 32.49 26.41 9.93
C ILE A 412 30.99 26.45 10.30
N ASP A 413 30.28 25.33 10.16
CA ASP A 413 28.81 25.27 10.37
C ASP A 413 28.31 23.84 10.66
N GLU A 414 27.13 23.71 11.27
CA GLU A 414 26.42 22.44 11.49
C GLU A 414 24.97 22.49 11.00
N MET A 415 24.51 21.44 10.31
CA MET A 415 23.13 21.33 9.87
C MET A 415 22.55 19.94 10.16
N TYR A 416 21.32 19.91 10.71
CA TYR A 416 20.60 18.68 11.04
C TYR A 416 19.22 18.67 10.40
N PHE A 417 18.80 17.50 9.95
CA PHE A 417 17.66 17.34 9.06
C PHE A 417 16.76 16.19 9.47
N SER A 418 15.45 16.42 9.52
CA SER A 418 14.44 15.39 9.77
C SER A 418 13.89 14.83 8.46
N ILE A 419 13.57 13.53 8.50
CA ILE A 419 13.31 12.73 7.30
C ILE A 419 11.91 12.13 7.37
N GLU A 420 11.03 12.56 6.46
CA GLU A 420 9.67 12.02 6.36
C GLU A 420 9.58 10.82 5.41
N ASN A 421 8.78 9.83 5.79
CA ASN A 421 8.44 8.61 5.03
C ASN A 421 9.65 7.72 4.68
N TRP A 422 9.44 6.40 4.57
CA TRP A 422 10.47 5.43 4.21
C TRP A 422 11.70 5.45 5.14
N ILE A 423 11.50 5.86 6.40
CA ILE A 423 12.55 6.15 7.38
C ILE A 423 13.45 4.91 7.56
N SER A 424 14.74 5.10 7.31
CA SER A 424 15.78 4.08 7.41
C SER A 424 17.16 4.75 7.37
N PRO A 425 18.21 4.18 7.99
CA PRO A 425 19.57 4.77 7.97
C PRO A 425 20.04 5.09 6.55
N ILE A 426 19.87 4.14 5.62
CA ILE A 426 20.17 4.33 4.19
C ILE A 426 19.49 5.57 3.57
N LYS A 427 18.29 5.94 4.03
CA LYS A 427 17.62 7.19 3.59
C LYS A 427 18.23 8.42 4.24
N ALA A 428 18.65 8.35 5.51
CA ALA A 428 19.35 9.41 6.19
C ALA A 428 20.76 9.65 5.61
N GLU A 429 21.56 8.60 5.43
CA GLU A 429 22.85 8.62 4.71
C GLU A 429 22.71 9.27 3.33
N THR A 430 21.72 8.84 2.53
CA THR A 430 21.48 9.41 1.19
C THR A 430 21.00 10.88 1.25
N ALA A 431 20.26 11.27 2.30
CA ALA A 431 19.77 12.62 2.46
C ALA A 431 20.90 13.58 2.87
N ALA A 432 21.76 13.16 3.80
CA ALA A 432 22.98 13.90 4.16
C ALA A 432 23.84 14.13 2.91
N PHE A 433 24.14 13.07 2.16
CA PHE A 433 24.93 13.18 0.92
C PHE A 433 24.30 14.07 -0.16
N LEU A 434 22.97 14.03 -0.31
CA LEU A 434 22.27 14.94 -1.23
C LEU A 434 22.44 16.40 -0.79
N ILE A 435 22.31 16.72 0.50
CA ILE A 435 22.50 18.10 0.96
C ILE A 435 23.99 18.51 0.90
N ALA A 436 24.93 17.64 1.25
CA ALA A 436 26.37 17.90 1.12
C ALA A 436 26.75 18.25 -0.34
N LEU A 437 26.21 17.52 -1.33
CA LEU A 437 26.38 17.86 -2.76
C LEU A 437 25.72 19.18 -3.18
N ILE A 438 24.66 19.63 -2.50
CA ILE A 438 24.02 20.93 -2.77
C ILE A 438 24.80 22.08 -2.11
N ILE A 439 25.43 21.84 -0.95
CA ILE A 439 26.35 22.78 -0.31
C ILE A 439 27.66 22.90 -1.11
N ALA A 440 28.21 21.78 -1.58
CA ALA A 440 29.39 21.75 -2.45
C ALA A 440 29.14 22.28 -3.90
N PHE A 441 27.94 22.78 -4.21
CA PHE A 441 27.59 23.22 -5.55
C PHE A 441 28.43 24.43 -5.99
N ASN A 442 29.24 24.25 -7.03
CA ASN A 442 30.25 25.20 -7.54
C ASN A 442 31.34 25.60 -6.53
N VAL A 443 31.66 24.73 -5.56
CA VAL A 443 32.78 24.91 -4.63
C VAL A 443 33.96 24.05 -5.10
N GLU A 444 35.15 24.64 -5.19
CA GLU A 444 36.36 23.88 -5.55
C GLU A 444 36.91 23.09 -4.36
N ASN A 445 37.59 21.97 -4.67
CA ASN A 445 38.36 21.17 -3.72
C ASN A 445 37.61 20.58 -2.49
N VAL A 446 36.28 20.50 -2.51
CA VAL A 446 35.52 19.88 -1.39
C VAL A 446 35.86 18.38 -1.24
N LYS A 447 36.14 17.98 0.01
CA LYS A 447 36.21 16.58 0.45
C LYS A 447 34.94 16.26 1.24
N ILE A 448 34.24 15.18 0.88
CA ILE A 448 33.09 14.68 1.65
C ILE A 448 33.53 13.38 2.33
N PHE A 449 33.24 13.23 3.62
CA PHE A 449 33.61 12.10 4.45
C PHE A 449 32.37 11.34 4.91
N THR A 450 32.26 10.08 4.50
CA THR A 450 31.10 9.22 4.76
C THR A 450 31.54 7.85 5.24
N ASP A 451 30.85 7.23 6.20
CA ASP A 451 31.05 5.80 6.52
C ASP A 451 30.25 4.89 5.56
N SER A 452 29.18 5.44 4.94
CA SER A 452 28.20 4.70 4.15
C SER A 452 28.83 4.07 2.89
N GLU A 453 29.03 2.76 2.98
CA GLU A 453 29.32 1.89 1.84
C GLU A 453 28.30 2.04 0.70
N ASN A 454 27.05 2.39 1.00
CA ASN A 454 26.01 2.53 0.00
C ASN A 454 26.15 3.84 -0.78
N VAL A 455 26.39 4.95 -0.08
CA VAL A 455 26.69 6.26 -0.69
C VAL A 455 27.98 6.16 -1.51
N TYR A 456 29.08 5.76 -0.87
CA TYR A 456 30.40 5.64 -1.50
C TYR A 456 30.37 4.83 -2.80
N ARG A 457 29.81 3.61 -2.74
CA ARG A 457 29.76 2.73 -3.91
C ARG A 457 28.81 3.23 -5.00
N LYS A 458 27.68 3.86 -4.66
CA LYS A 458 26.78 4.42 -5.68
C LYS A 458 27.40 5.64 -6.36
N TYR A 459 28.03 6.53 -5.59
CA TYR A 459 28.72 7.71 -6.10
C TYR A 459 29.78 7.38 -7.15
N TYR A 460 30.76 6.55 -6.78
CA TYR A 460 31.83 6.18 -7.71
C TYR A 460 31.33 5.39 -8.93
N ASN A 461 30.23 4.65 -8.83
CA ASN A 461 29.57 4.06 -10.00
C ASN A 461 28.93 5.11 -10.93
N ILE A 462 28.34 6.19 -10.39
CA ILE A 462 27.80 7.30 -11.21
C ILE A 462 28.94 8.01 -11.96
N VAL A 463 29.99 8.42 -11.22
CA VAL A 463 31.16 9.11 -11.78
C VAL A 463 31.86 8.25 -12.84
N LYS A 464 32.02 6.95 -12.59
CA LYS A 464 32.67 6.00 -13.52
C LYS A 464 31.81 5.65 -14.75
N GLU A 465 30.50 5.48 -14.60
CA GLU A 465 29.63 5.18 -15.75
C GLU A 465 29.45 6.39 -16.69
N ASN A 466 29.64 7.63 -16.19
CA ASN A 466 29.55 8.91 -16.90
C ASN A 466 28.47 8.95 -18.01
N SER A 467 27.27 8.47 -17.69
CA SER A 467 26.20 8.29 -18.66
C SER A 467 24.82 8.58 -18.06
N ILE A 468 24.00 9.21 -18.89
CA ILE A 468 22.64 9.61 -18.56
C ILE A 468 21.73 8.37 -18.54
N TYR A 469 20.94 8.23 -17.48
CA TYR A 469 20.03 7.11 -17.31
C TYR A 469 18.63 7.51 -17.77
N GLY A 470 18.23 7.14 -18.99
CA GLY A 470 16.83 7.25 -19.38
C GLY A 470 15.91 6.52 -18.39
N ALA A 471 14.71 7.05 -18.13
CA ALA A 471 13.76 6.66 -17.07
C ALA A 471 13.70 5.16 -16.71
N ARG A 472 13.78 4.27 -17.71
CA ARG A 472 13.77 2.81 -17.56
C ARG A 472 14.91 2.24 -16.71
N LYS A 473 16.07 2.90 -16.62
CA LYS A 473 17.19 2.51 -15.73
C LYS A 473 16.99 3.11 -14.33
N ILE A 474 16.60 4.39 -14.24
CA ILE A 474 16.30 5.06 -12.95
C ILE A 474 15.20 4.34 -12.16
N LEU A 475 14.06 4.05 -12.79
CA LEU A 475 12.91 3.37 -12.16
C LEU A 475 13.19 1.91 -11.75
N LYS A 476 14.42 1.42 -11.97
CA LYS A 476 14.95 0.12 -11.52
C LYS A 476 16.07 0.23 -10.47
N GLU A 477 16.46 1.43 -10.04
CA GLU A 477 17.45 1.60 -8.96
C GLU A 477 16.91 1.11 -7.60
N GLU A 478 17.82 0.86 -6.65
CA GLU A 478 17.49 0.30 -5.33
C GLU A 478 17.43 1.37 -4.25
N ASN A 479 16.20 1.61 -3.77
CA ASN A 479 15.80 2.62 -2.78
C ASN A 479 16.16 4.06 -3.18
N ASN A 480 15.48 5.02 -2.56
CA ASN A 480 15.75 6.45 -2.66
C ASN A 480 15.81 6.93 -4.14
N ILE A 481 15.00 6.33 -5.02
CA ILE A 481 15.15 6.41 -6.49
C ILE A 481 15.26 7.85 -7.00
N TYR A 482 14.40 8.75 -6.52
CA TYR A 482 14.37 10.13 -7.00
C TYR A 482 15.50 11.00 -6.42
N MET A 483 16.04 10.65 -5.24
CA MET A 483 17.27 11.29 -4.72
C MET A 483 18.49 10.88 -5.55
N TRP A 484 18.66 9.58 -5.85
CA TRP A 484 19.78 9.12 -6.70
C TRP A 484 19.67 9.59 -8.15
N ALA A 485 18.46 9.81 -8.65
CA ALA A 485 18.22 10.48 -9.93
C ALA A 485 18.65 11.96 -9.92
N LEU A 486 18.35 12.69 -8.83
CA LEU A 486 18.75 14.09 -8.66
C LEU A 486 20.28 14.21 -8.51
N ILE A 487 20.90 13.39 -7.67
CA ILE A 487 22.37 13.27 -7.52
C ILE A 487 23.04 13.01 -8.88
N ARG A 488 22.50 12.07 -9.67
CA ARG A 488 23.00 11.79 -11.03
C ARG A 488 22.88 13.00 -11.95
N GLN A 489 21.80 13.76 -11.87
CA GLN A 489 21.63 14.96 -12.70
C GLN A 489 22.66 16.03 -12.35
N MET A 490 22.87 16.31 -11.06
CA MET A 490 23.87 17.27 -10.58
C MET A 490 25.27 16.91 -11.09
N LEU A 491 25.67 15.64 -10.92
CA LEU A 491 27.01 15.15 -11.28
C LEU A 491 27.25 15.03 -12.79
N VAL A 492 26.24 14.65 -13.59
CA VAL A 492 26.42 14.30 -15.02
C VAL A 492 25.89 15.36 -15.98
N LYS A 493 24.79 16.05 -15.64
CA LYS A 493 24.14 17.04 -16.52
C LYS A 493 24.45 18.47 -16.12
N ASP A 494 24.29 18.80 -14.84
CA ASP A 494 24.49 20.16 -14.34
C ASP A 494 25.98 20.48 -14.15
N LYS A 495 26.84 19.44 -14.20
CA LYS A 495 28.31 19.49 -14.19
C LYS A 495 28.89 20.26 -13.00
N ILE A 496 28.40 19.96 -11.80
CA ILE A 496 29.04 20.43 -10.57
C ILE A 496 30.51 19.97 -10.52
N ILE A 497 31.34 20.74 -9.83
CA ILE A 497 32.72 20.33 -9.51
C ILE A 497 32.62 19.08 -8.63
N VAL A 498 33.20 17.98 -9.09
CA VAL A 498 32.98 16.65 -8.52
C VAL A 498 33.81 16.49 -7.24
N PRO A 499 33.21 16.43 -6.04
CA PRO A 499 33.97 16.39 -4.79
C PRO A 499 34.70 15.07 -4.57
N THR A 500 35.75 15.10 -3.74
CA THR A 500 36.48 13.89 -3.36
C THR A 500 35.75 13.18 -2.23
N LEU A 501 35.10 12.05 -2.51
CA LEU A 501 34.35 11.29 -1.51
C LEU A 501 35.25 10.25 -0.82
N ILE A 502 35.58 10.51 0.44
CA ILE A 502 36.48 9.70 1.26
C ILE A 502 35.64 8.80 2.17
N LYS A 503 35.91 7.48 2.11
CA LYS A 503 35.24 6.52 2.98
C LYS A 503 35.94 6.40 4.33
N ILE A 504 35.24 6.70 5.42
CA ILE A 504 35.63 6.37 6.79
C ILE A 504 35.32 4.88 7.07
N LYS A 505 36.14 4.23 7.88
CA LYS A 505 35.78 2.93 8.47
C LYS A 505 34.88 3.19 9.68
N ALA A 506 33.68 2.63 9.69
CA ALA A 506 32.84 2.60 10.89
C ALA A 506 33.64 2.08 12.10
N HIS A 507 33.52 2.76 13.24
CA HIS A 507 34.30 2.52 14.47
C HIS A 507 35.83 2.75 14.37
N ALA A 508 36.30 3.60 13.45
CA ALA A 508 37.65 4.17 13.54
C ALA A 508 37.70 5.42 14.43
N ASP A 509 38.90 5.77 14.90
CA ASP A 509 39.17 6.93 15.76
C ASP A 509 39.11 8.29 15.02
N ASN A 510 38.15 8.46 14.10
CA ASN A 510 37.90 9.77 13.48
C ASN A 510 37.07 10.64 14.44
N VAL A 511 37.72 11.61 15.07
CA VAL A 511 37.12 12.47 16.10
C VAL A 511 35.91 13.24 15.57
N TYR A 512 35.96 13.75 14.33
CA TYR A 512 34.91 14.61 13.75
C TYR A 512 33.65 13.83 13.37
N HIS A 513 33.80 12.64 12.77
CA HIS A 513 32.67 11.73 12.52
C HIS A 513 32.06 11.25 13.84
N ASN A 514 32.86 10.81 14.83
CA ASN A 514 32.36 10.41 16.14
C ASN A 514 31.66 11.56 16.91
N LEU A 515 32.07 12.82 16.67
CA LEU A 515 31.38 14.01 17.19
C LEU A 515 30.03 14.25 16.50
N LEU A 516 29.96 14.14 15.18
CA LEU A 516 28.71 14.22 14.42
C LEU A 516 27.72 13.13 14.85
N ASP A 517 28.21 11.89 14.96
CA ASP A 517 27.48 10.71 15.46
C ASP A 517 26.85 11.00 16.84
N LYS A 518 27.59 11.69 17.72
CA LYS A 518 27.12 12.11 19.06
C LYS A 518 26.08 13.22 18.95
N ASN A 519 26.37 14.28 18.20
CA ASN A 519 25.49 15.44 18.06
C ASN A 519 24.11 15.02 17.51
N ILE A 520 24.06 14.17 16.47
CA ILE A 520 22.80 13.66 15.91
C ILE A 520 22.00 12.91 16.99
N LYS A 521 22.66 12.13 17.86
CA LYS A 521 21.99 11.43 18.98
C LYS A 521 21.44 12.38 20.04
N GLU A 522 22.07 13.53 20.27
CA GLU A 522 21.58 14.56 21.19
C GLU A 522 20.42 15.38 20.59
N LYS A 523 20.39 15.63 19.28
CA LYS A 523 19.35 16.43 18.60
C LYS A 523 17.96 15.78 18.58
N TYR A 524 17.83 14.47 18.82
CA TYR A 524 16.52 13.84 19.07
C TYR A 524 15.81 14.39 20.31
N GLY A 525 16.53 15.04 21.25
CA GLY A 525 15.94 15.75 22.38
C GLY A 525 15.43 17.17 22.08
N ASP A 526 15.71 17.72 20.89
CA ASP A 526 15.44 19.12 20.52
C ASP A 526 15.07 19.23 19.02
N LEU A 527 14.04 18.46 18.62
CA LEU A 527 13.57 18.36 17.23
C LEU A 527 13.09 19.70 16.65
N ASP A 528 12.69 20.66 17.49
CA ASP A 528 12.28 22.01 17.07
C ASP A 528 13.44 22.82 16.42
N ARG A 529 14.70 22.36 16.57
CA ARG A 529 15.88 22.96 15.94
C ARG A 529 16.40 22.19 14.72
N VAL A 530 15.61 21.24 14.21
CA VAL A 530 15.96 20.39 13.07
C VAL A 530 15.19 20.84 11.81
N TYR A 531 15.88 20.93 10.66
CA TYR A 531 15.24 21.30 9.38
C TYR A 531 14.48 20.12 8.75
N SER A 532 13.23 20.31 8.31
CA SER A 532 12.52 19.27 7.55
C SER A 532 12.93 19.25 6.07
N ILE A 533 13.48 18.14 5.57
CA ILE A 533 13.81 18.00 4.14
C ILE A 533 12.57 17.67 3.31
N ASN A 534 12.23 18.56 2.37
CA ASN A 534 11.22 18.32 1.33
C ASN A 534 11.85 18.46 -0.07
N VAL A 535 12.40 17.37 -0.59
CA VAL A 535 13.09 17.36 -1.91
C VAL A 535 12.07 17.52 -3.04
N ASN A 536 12.08 18.68 -3.69
CA ASN A 536 11.26 18.91 -4.88
C ASN A 536 11.89 18.27 -6.12
N TYR A 537 11.43 17.08 -6.48
CA TYR A 537 11.90 16.32 -7.63
C TYR A 537 11.58 16.93 -9.02
N SER A 538 10.87 18.07 -9.11
CA SER A 538 10.43 18.72 -10.38
C SER A 538 11.54 18.91 -11.42
N ASN A 539 12.80 19.01 -11.00
CA ASN A 539 13.91 19.31 -11.89
C ASN A 539 14.50 18.06 -12.59
N ILE A 540 14.07 16.83 -12.25
CA ILE A 540 14.63 15.61 -12.86
C ILE A 540 14.17 15.46 -14.33
N ASP A 541 15.04 15.76 -15.28
CA ASP A 541 14.74 15.80 -16.72
C ASP A 541 14.32 14.43 -17.31
N ASP A 542 14.92 13.34 -16.83
CA ASP A 542 14.59 11.98 -17.28
C ASP A 542 13.30 11.43 -16.65
N ILE A 543 12.62 12.19 -15.77
CA ILE A 543 11.36 11.80 -15.14
C ILE A 543 10.33 12.90 -15.37
N ASN A 544 9.44 12.66 -16.33
CA ASN A 544 8.29 13.53 -16.61
C ASN A 544 7.17 13.37 -15.55
N TYR A 545 7.08 12.20 -14.92
CA TYR A 545 6.01 11.78 -14.01
C TYR A 545 6.55 10.99 -12.82
N VAL A 546 6.53 11.60 -11.63
CA VAL A 546 6.85 10.95 -10.35
C VAL A 546 5.65 10.13 -9.88
N VAL A 547 5.87 8.85 -9.57
CA VAL A 547 4.79 7.95 -9.16
C VAL A 547 4.49 8.10 -7.67
N ILE A 548 3.20 8.22 -7.35
CA ILE A 548 2.69 8.25 -5.99
C ILE A 548 1.71 7.10 -5.73
N TRP A 549 1.56 6.71 -4.48
CA TRP A 549 0.53 5.80 -3.98
C TRP A 549 -0.06 6.35 -2.69
N ASN A 550 -1.38 6.52 -2.62
CA ASN A 550 -2.07 7.17 -1.51
C ASN A 550 -1.42 8.51 -1.10
N ASN A 551 -1.10 9.35 -2.09
CA ASN A 551 -0.36 10.63 -1.99
C ASN A 551 1.15 10.54 -1.64
N ILE A 552 1.66 9.39 -1.20
CA ILE A 552 3.06 9.16 -0.83
C ILE A 552 3.92 8.87 -2.08
N VAL A 553 5.13 9.41 -2.16
CA VAL A 553 6.08 9.13 -3.26
C VAL A 553 6.65 7.71 -3.15
N ILE A 554 6.68 6.97 -4.26
CA ILE A 554 7.18 5.58 -4.28
C ILE A 554 8.70 5.57 -4.51
N GLU A 555 9.48 5.67 -3.44
CA GLU A 555 10.95 5.74 -3.49
C GLU A 555 11.65 4.39 -3.77
N LYS A 556 10.89 3.29 -3.91
CA LYS A 556 11.39 1.91 -4.11
C LYS A 556 10.96 1.37 -5.47
N ARG A 557 11.70 0.39 -6.02
CA ARG A 557 11.43 -0.25 -7.33
C ARG A 557 9.93 -0.52 -7.55
N LEU A 558 9.29 0.18 -8.48
CA LEU A 558 7.83 0.15 -8.67
C LEU A 558 7.27 -1.29 -8.81
N ARG A 559 7.93 -2.14 -9.60
CA ARG A 559 7.54 -3.55 -9.80
C ARG A 559 7.64 -4.39 -8.51
N HIS A 560 8.51 -4.03 -7.56
CA HIS A 560 8.61 -4.69 -6.25
C HIS A 560 7.58 -4.12 -5.26
N PHE A 561 7.36 -2.80 -5.28
CA PHE A 561 6.35 -2.12 -4.48
C PHE A 561 4.94 -2.66 -4.79
N ILE A 562 4.55 -2.73 -6.07
CA ILE A 562 3.25 -3.28 -6.47
C ILE A 562 3.10 -4.75 -6.01
N ARG A 563 4.18 -5.53 -6.04
CA ARG A 563 4.16 -6.92 -5.51
C ARG A 563 3.91 -6.95 -4.00
N GLN A 564 4.58 -6.09 -3.23
CA GLN A 564 4.36 -5.98 -1.78
C GLN A 564 2.92 -5.54 -1.48
N TYR A 565 2.38 -4.58 -2.22
CA TYR A 565 0.98 -4.17 -2.16
C TYR A 565 0.02 -5.34 -2.43
N THR A 566 0.25 -6.16 -3.46
CA THR A 566 -0.59 -7.34 -3.74
C THR A 566 -0.41 -8.46 -2.71
N ASP A 567 0.81 -8.71 -2.24
CA ASP A 567 1.09 -9.70 -1.18
C ASP A 567 0.29 -9.33 0.10
N VAL A 568 0.35 -8.06 0.54
CA VAL A 568 -0.39 -7.54 1.70
C VAL A 568 -1.90 -7.58 1.47
N ARG A 569 -2.42 -7.07 0.35
CA ARG A 569 -3.87 -7.08 0.04
C ARG A 569 -4.44 -8.51 0.03
N ASN A 570 -3.67 -9.51 -0.40
CA ASN A 570 -4.08 -10.92 -0.38
C ASN A 570 -4.07 -11.53 1.04
N PHE A 571 -3.24 -11.03 1.95
CA PHE A 571 -3.32 -11.41 3.38
C PHE A 571 -4.43 -10.65 4.13
N GLU A 572 -4.66 -9.37 3.84
CA GLU A 572 -5.79 -8.60 4.37
C GLU A 572 -7.13 -9.25 4.01
N GLN A 573 -7.28 -9.79 2.80
CA GLN A 573 -8.45 -10.59 2.40
C GLN A 573 -8.67 -11.82 3.28
N PHE A 574 -7.62 -12.45 3.80
CA PHE A 574 -7.72 -13.54 4.77
C PHE A 574 -8.09 -13.03 6.16
N LEU A 575 -7.47 -11.95 6.65
CA LEU A 575 -7.79 -11.35 7.96
C LEU A 575 -9.22 -10.79 8.03
N ASN A 576 -9.75 -10.29 6.91
CA ASN A 576 -11.13 -9.76 6.82
C ASN A 576 -12.22 -10.84 6.77
N LEU A 577 -11.88 -12.14 6.70
CA LEU A 577 -12.87 -13.20 6.86
C LEU A 577 -13.53 -13.10 8.24
N GLN A 578 -14.86 -13.15 8.31
CA GLN A 578 -15.62 -12.97 9.56
C GLN A 578 -15.13 -13.86 10.72
N ARG A 579 -14.74 -15.12 10.44
CA ARG A 579 -14.19 -16.06 11.44
C ARG A 579 -12.80 -15.67 11.98
N ASN A 580 -12.07 -14.85 11.24
CA ASN A 580 -10.74 -14.35 11.61
C ASN A 580 -10.82 -12.98 12.32
N ALA A 581 -12.01 -12.46 12.59
CA ALA A 581 -12.21 -11.10 13.09
C ALA A 581 -11.40 -10.74 14.35
N LYS A 582 -11.15 -11.72 15.24
CA LYS A 582 -10.37 -11.54 16.48
C LYS A 582 -8.86 -11.50 16.27
N TYR A 583 -8.35 -12.13 15.22
CA TYR A 583 -6.93 -12.11 14.86
C TYR A 583 -6.45 -10.74 14.36
N ARG A 584 -7.38 -9.79 14.20
CA ARG A 584 -7.15 -8.37 13.91
C ARG A 584 -6.92 -7.51 15.18
N LYS A 585 -7.14 -8.09 16.37
CA LYS A 585 -6.90 -7.47 17.70
C LYS A 585 -5.79 -8.17 18.50
N ASN A 586 -5.56 -9.46 18.25
CA ASN A 586 -4.67 -10.30 19.05
C ASN A 586 -3.22 -10.24 18.57
N GLN A 587 -2.28 -10.36 19.52
CA GLN A 587 -0.86 -10.42 19.23
C GLN A 587 -0.46 -11.84 18.81
N ILE A 588 -0.39 -12.06 17.49
CA ILE A 588 0.00 -13.34 16.86
C ILE A 588 1.37 -13.16 16.20
N ASP A 589 2.29 -14.10 16.42
CA ASP A 589 3.50 -14.20 15.61
C ASP A 589 3.17 -14.87 14.27
N TRP A 590 2.87 -14.03 13.29
CA TRP A 590 2.57 -14.50 11.94
C TRP A 590 3.76 -15.15 11.25
N TYR A 591 5.00 -14.80 11.60
CA TYR A 591 6.18 -15.40 10.99
C TYR A 591 6.32 -16.87 11.40
N ILE A 592 6.27 -17.16 12.70
CA ILE A 592 6.29 -18.53 13.25
C ILE A 592 5.08 -19.32 12.72
N THR A 593 3.89 -18.71 12.75
CA THR A 593 2.66 -19.28 12.19
C THR A 593 2.85 -19.70 10.73
N PHE A 594 3.46 -18.86 9.89
CA PHE A 594 3.69 -19.17 8.48
C PHE A 594 4.82 -20.19 8.23
N GLU A 595 5.88 -20.24 9.05
CA GLU A 595 6.88 -21.30 8.94
C GLU A 595 6.33 -22.66 9.38
N TYR A 596 5.48 -22.71 10.42
CA TYR A 596 4.74 -23.93 10.78
C TYR A 596 3.72 -24.37 9.70
N LEU A 597 3.09 -23.43 8.99
CA LEU A 597 2.17 -23.71 7.87
C LEU A 597 2.88 -24.08 6.55
N LYS A 598 4.21 -24.00 6.52
CA LYS A 598 5.05 -24.62 5.50
C LYS A 598 5.47 -26.01 5.98
N GLU A 599 5.90 -26.83 5.03
CA GLU A 599 6.48 -28.14 5.31
C GLU A 599 7.97 -28.05 4.99
N LYS A 600 8.84 -28.60 5.86
CA LYS A 600 10.30 -28.58 5.70
C LYS A 600 10.71 -29.44 4.49
N GLU A 601 10.76 -28.82 3.32
CA GLU A 601 11.20 -29.43 2.05
C GLU A 601 12.15 -28.47 1.33
N GLY A 602 13.21 -29.00 0.70
CA GLY A 602 14.09 -28.22 -0.16
C GLY A 602 13.36 -27.61 -1.36
N ALA A 603 13.92 -26.56 -1.96
CA ALA A 603 13.23 -25.74 -2.98
C ALA A 603 12.73 -26.52 -4.22
N LEU A 604 13.40 -27.62 -4.59
CA LEU A 604 13.03 -28.50 -5.70
C LEU A 604 12.34 -29.81 -5.25
N VAL A 605 12.12 -29.98 -3.94
CA VAL A 605 11.52 -31.20 -3.36
C VAL A 605 10.05 -30.96 -3.04
N THR A 606 9.21 -31.95 -3.36
CA THR A 606 7.81 -31.97 -2.96
C THR A 606 7.25 -33.39 -2.92
N SER A 607 6.51 -33.72 -1.86
CA SER A 607 5.79 -34.99 -1.73
C SER A 607 4.27 -34.82 -1.69
N LEU A 608 3.54 -35.90 -1.93
CA LEU A 608 2.08 -35.94 -1.71
C LEU A 608 1.73 -36.07 -0.22
N TRP A 609 2.67 -36.48 0.64
CA TRP A 609 2.47 -36.60 2.09
C TRP A 609 2.50 -35.23 2.77
N THR A 610 3.52 -34.42 2.47
CA THR A 610 3.65 -33.01 2.92
C THR A 610 2.48 -32.19 2.40
N SER A 611 2.13 -32.32 1.11
CA SER A 611 0.94 -31.68 0.54
C SER A 611 -0.34 -32.03 1.33
N LYS A 612 -0.49 -33.30 1.77
CA LYS A 612 -1.60 -33.78 2.61
C LYS A 612 -1.52 -33.25 4.06
N ARG A 613 -0.33 -33.13 4.67
CA ARG A 613 -0.10 -32.55 6.02
C ARG A 613 -0.39 -31.06 6.02
N ARG A 614 0.21 -30.30 5.10
CA ARG A 614 -0.06 -28.88 4.84
C ARG A 614 -1.55 -28.59 4.68
N ARG A 615 -2.25 -29.38 3.85
CA ARG A 615 -3.71 -29.29 3.66
C ARG A 615 -4.51 -29.56 4.94
N LYS A 616 -4.08 -30.49 5.81
CA LYS A 616 -4.70 -30.69 7.15
C LYS A 616 -4.47 -29.46 8.04
N LYS A 617 -3.25 -28.91 8.09
CA LYS A 617 -2.94 -27.67 8.84
C LYS A 617 -3.83 -26.51 8.36
N MET A 618 -3.94 -26.30 7.05
CA MET A 618 -4.85 -25.30 6.46
C MET A 618 -6.33 -25.54 6.82
N GLN A 619 -6.81 -26.80 6.81
CA GLN A 619 -8.18 -27.11 7.26
C GLN A 619 -8.41 -26.81 8.75
N LYS A 620 -7.41 -27.02 9.63
CA LYS A 620 -7.50 -26.58 11.02
C LYS A 620 -7.59 -25.04 11.07
N LEU A 621 -6.68 -24.33 10.40
CA LEU A 621 -6.59 -22.87 10.38
C LEU A 621 -7.90 -22.17 9.98
N ILE A 622 -8.60 -22.65 8.94
CA ILE A 622 -9.88 -22.06 8.51
C ILE A 622 -11.12 -22.71 9.11
N GLU A 623 -10.99 -23.63 10.08
CA GLU A 623 -12.13 -24.36 10.68
C GLU A 623 -12.94 -25.23 9.68
N GLU A 624 -12.32 -25.69 8.60
CA GLU A 624 -12.95 -26.51 7.54
C GLU A 624 -12.46 -27.97 7.53
N ILE A 625 -12.22 -28.54 8.71
CA ILE A 625 -12.23 -30.00 8.91
C ILE A 625 -13.68 -30.53 8.80
N PRO A 626 -13.91 -31.77 8.33
CA PRO A 626 -15.26 -32.29 8.12
C PRO A 626 -15.92 -32.73 9.44
N THR A 627 -16.36 -31.77 10.25
CA THR A 627 -17.28 -32.03 11.38
C THR A 627 -18.71 -32.22 10.87
N ILE A 628 -19.63 -32.75 11.70
CA ILE A 628 -21.04 -32.91 11.32
C ILE A 628 -21.68 -31.60 10.85
N GLU A 629 -21.44 -30.47 11.54
CA GLU A 629 -21.99 -29.17 11.12
C GLU A 629 -21.31 -28.60 9.86
N HIS A 630 -20.10 -29.06 9.50
CA HIS A 630 -19.50 -28.77 8.20
C HIS A 630 -20.12 -29.64 7.09
N CYS A 631 -20.29 -30.94 7.33
CA CYS A 631 -20.89 -31.88 6.38
C CYS A 631 -22.33 -31.50 6.00
N LYS A 632 -23.13 -31.03 6.97
CA LYS A 632 -24.50 -30.51 6.77
C LYS A 632 -24.60 -29.43 5.68
N LYS A 633 -23.53 -28.66 5.40
CA LYS A 633 -23.49 -27.62 4.36
C LYS A 633 -23.54 -28.15 2.92
N SER A 634 -23.47 -29.46 2.70
CA SER A 634 -23.48 -30.07 1.37
C SER A 634 -24.19 -31.43 1.27
N LEU A 635 -24.55 -32.01 2.43
CA LEU A 635 -25.18 -33.32 2.59
C LEU A 635 -26.27 -33.22 3.68
N PHE A 636 -27.11 -32.17 3.63
CA PHE A 636 -28.01 -31.83 4.72
C PHE A 636 -28.92 -32.99 5.15
N ASP A 637 -29.62 -33.64 4.22
CA ASP A 637 -30.61 -34.67 4.55
C ASP A 637 -29.98 -35.93 5.16
N LEU A 638 -28.72 -36.22 4.83
CA LEU A 638 -27.98 -37.36 5.40
C LEU A 638 -27.57 -37.13 6.86
N PHE A 639 -27.38 -35.86 7.25
CA PHE A 639 -26.75 -35.50 8.53
C PHE A 639 -27.58 -34.58 9.42
N LYS A 640 -28.72 -34.04 8.97
CA LYS A 640 -29.53 -33.02 9.69
C LYS A 640 -29.71 -33.30 11.19
N ASP A 641 -30.11 -34.52 11.53
CA ASP A 641 -30.42 -34.96 12.90
C ASP A 641 -29.17 -35.41 13.67
N TRP A 642 -28.00 -35.50 13.01
CA TRP A 642 -26.77 -35.96 13.63
C TRP A 642 -26.19 -34.91 14.58
N LYS A 643 -25.66 -35.42 15.69
CA LYS A 643 -24.93 -34.72 16.75
C LYS A 643 -23.50 -35.29 16.80
N CYS A 644 -22.62 -34.73 17.64
CA CYS A 644 -21.22 -35.17 17.76
C CYS A 644 -21.10 -36.70 17.94
N PRO A 645 -20.34 -37.42 17.09
CA PRO A 645 -20.21 -38.88 17.17
C PRO A 645 -19.68 -39.42 18.51
N ARG A 646 -18.97 -38.59 19.30
CA ARG A 646 -18.37 -38.98 20.59
C ARG A 646 -19.25 -38.78 21.83
N CYS A 647 -20.21 -37.87 21.80
CA CYS A 647 -21.02 -37.55 22.99
C CYS A 647 -22.53 -37.51 22.74
N GLU A 648 -22.94 -37.47 21.48
CA GLU A 648 -24.32 -37.52 20.97
C GLU A 648 -25.29 -36.46 21.52
N LYS A 649 -24.80 -35.52 22.35
CA LYS A 649 -25.60 -34.54 23.08
C LYS A 649 -25.62 -33.15 22.43
N LYS A 650 -24.51 -32.72 21.81
CA LYS A 650 -24.39 -31.38 21.19
C LYS A 650 -24.09 -31.46 19.68
N LYS A 651 -24.42 -30.38 18.96
CA LYS A 651 -23.95 -30.11 17.58
C LYS A 651 -22.41 -30.10 17.55
N GLU A 652 -21.81 -30.60 16.47
CA GLU A 652 -20.35 -30.67 16.33
C GLU A 652 -19.79 -29.54 15.46
N THR A 653 -19.57 -28.39 16.09
CA THR A 653 -18.74 -27.32 15.54
C THR A 653 -17.25 -27.69 15.62
N PHE A 654 -16.38 -26.93 14.94
CA PHE A 654 -14.92 -27.07 15.07
C PHE A 654 -14.46 -27.08 16.53
N ASN A 655 -14.92 -26.10 17.31
CA ASN A 655 -14.58 -25.96 18.73
C ASN A 655 -15.08 -27.15 19.58
N HIS A 656 -16.24 -27.72 19.24
CA HIS A 656 -16.81 -28.84 19.99
C HIS A 656 -16.00 -30.14 19.85
N VAL A 657 -15.28 -30.35 18.73
CA VAL A 657 -14.39 -31.51 18.55
C VAL A 657 -13.38 -31.61 19.70
N TRP A 658 -12.78 -30.48 20.05
CA TRP A 658 -11.77 -30.36 21.10
C TRP A 658 -12.42 -30.28 22.49
N ARG A 659 -13.51 -29.52 22.65
CA ARG A 659 -14.23 -29.33 23.93
C ARG A 659 -15.20 -30.47 24.30
N CYS A 660 -15.19 -31.58 23.57
CA CYS A 660 -16.12 -32.70 23.79
C CYS A 660 -15.93 -33.33 25.18
N LYS A 661 -17.01 -33.51 25.96
CA LYS A 661 -16.94 -34.02 27.35
C LYS A 661 -16.21 -35.37 27.43
N SER A 662 -16.41 -36.24 26.44
CA SER A 662 -15.77 -37.56 26.33
C SER A 662 -14.24 -37.48 26.30
N GLN A 663 -13.67 -36.40 25.76
CA GLN A 663 -12.22 -36.24 25.58
C GLN A 663 -11.58 -35.22 26.55
N LYS A 664 -12.34 -34.62 27.48
CA LYS A 664 -11.87 -33.52 28.35
C LYS A 664 -10.56 -33.86 29.09
N LYS A 665 -10.45 -35.07 29.67
CA LYS A 665 -9.23 -35.51 30.39
C LYS A 665 -7.99 -35.47 29.49
N MET A 666 -8.09 -36.06 28.29
CA MET A 666 -6.97 -36.12 27.35
C MET A 666 -6.60 -34.73 26.81
N MET A 667 -7.57 -33.86 26.51
CA MET A 667 -7.26 -32.51 26.04
C MET A 667 -6.60 -31.63 27.12
N MET A 668 -6.96 -31.78 28.40
CA MET A 668 -6.24 -31.11 29.50
C MET A 668 -4.80 -31.61 29.61
N LEU A 669 -4.57 -32.92 29.44
CA LEU A 669 -3.23 -33.51 29.42
C LEU A 669 -2.40 -32.99 28.24
N ILE A 670 -2.94 -33.01 27.01
CA ILE A 670 -2.27 -32.45 25.81
C ILE A 670 -1.92 -30.98 26.03
N THR A 671 -2.83 -30.19 26.62
CA THR A 671 -2.59 -28.76 26.88
C THR A 671 -1.38 -28.58 27.82
N LYS A 672 -1.34 -29.29 28.96
CA LYS A 672 -0.21 -29.27 29.90
C LYS A 672 1.09 -29.74 29.24
N ASN A 673 1.05 -30.92 28.63
CA ASN A 673 2.22 -31.57 28.04
C ASN A 673 2.83 -30.74 26.91
N SER A 674 2.06 -29.91 26.19
CA SER A 674 2.59 -29.02 25.15
C SER A 674 3.57 -27.98 25.71
N PHE A 675 3.28 -27.43 26.90
CA PHE A 675 4.18 -26.48 27.56
C PHE A 675 5.33 -27.18 28.30
N GLU A 676 5.12 -28.39 28.85
CA GLU A 676 6.22 -29.20 29.39
C GLU A 676 7.18 -29.68 28.29
N PHE A 677 6.68 -29.94 27.07
CA PHE A 677 7.49 -30.22 25.89
C PHE A 677 8.33 -29.00 25.47
N LEU A 678 7.73 -27.80 25.38
CA LEU A 678 8.47 -26.57 25.09
C LEU A 678 9.56 -26.29 26.15
N PHE A 679 9.26 -26.50 27.44
CA PHE A 679 10.28 -26.39 28.50
C PHE A 679 11.43 -27.37 28.28
N LYS A 680 11.13 -28.65 28.00
CA LYS A 680 12.14 -29.68 27.75
C LYS A 680 13.01 -29.34 26.54
N GLU A 681 12.42 -28.95 25.41
CA GLU A 681 13.16 -28.61 24.19
C GLU A 681 14.11 -27.41 24.40
N ILE A 682 13.77 -26.47 25.29
CA ILE A 682 14.70 -25.38 25.66
C ILE A 682 15.81 -25.89 26.58
N SER A 683 15.49 -26.75 27.56
CA SER A 683 16.50 -27.36 28.44
C SER A 683 17.50 -28.23 27.67
N ASP A 684 17.04 -29.02 26.70
CA ASP A 684 17.86 -29.91 25.87
C ASP A 684 18.89 -29.13 25.01
N LEU A 685 18.73 -27.82 24.81
CA LEU A 685 19.73 -26.97 24.14
C LEU A 685 20.96 -26.67 25.02
N ASN A 686 20.90 -26.91 26.34
CA ASN A 686 22.00 -26.77 27.30
C ASN A 686 22.74 -25.40 27.33
N CYS A 687 22.18 -24.35 26.72
CA CYS A 687 22.79 -23.01 26.62
C CYS A 687 21.89 -21.87 27.14
N TYR A 688 20.77 -22.21 27.80
CA TYR A 688 19.83 -21.25 28.39
C TYR A 688 19.38 -21.73 29.79
N GLU A 689 19.54 -20.89 30.80
CA GLU A 689 19.05 -21.17 32.16
C GLU A 689 17.58 -20.73 32.29
N ILE A 690 16.70 -21.67 32.67
CA ILE A 690 15.29 -21.40 32.99
C ILE A 690 14.86 -22.25 34.18
N LYS A 691 14.32 -21.64 35.24
CA LYS A 691 13.67 -22.42 36.31
C LYS A 691 12.28 -22.87 35.87
N LYS A 692 11.98 -24.17 36.05
CA LYS A 692 10.68 -24.76 35.65
C LYS A 692 9.48 -24.05 36.29
N GLU A 693 9.64 -23.56 37.52
CA GLU A 693 8.60 -22.85 38.27
C GLU A 693 8.26 -21.47 37.65
N GLU A 694 9.28 -20.70 37.29
CA GLU A 694 9.15 -19.39 36.64
C GLU A 694 8.47 -19.53 35.27
N PHE A 695 8.89 -20.52 34.49
CA PHE A 695 8.27 -20.89 33.21
C PHE A 695 6.79 -21.26 33.37
N LEU A 696 6.46 -22.18 34.29
CA LEU A 696 5.08 -22.63 34.48
C LEU A 696 4.18 -21.49 34.98
N LYS A 697 4.67 -20.65 35.91
CA LYS A 697 3.94 -19.49 36.43
C LYS A 697 3.61 -18.49 35.32
N PHE A 698 4.56 -18.17 34.44
CA PHE A 698 4.34 -17.23 33.32
C PHE A 698 3.22 -17.69 32.36
N PHE A 699 3.08 -19.00 32.14
CA PHE A 699 2.04 -19.54 31.25
C PHE A 699 0.72 -19.90 31.94
N GLN A 700 0.69 -20.14 33.25
CA GLN A 700 -0.51 -20.60 33.96
C GLN A 700 -1.69 -19.62 33.92
N GLU A 701 -1.41 -18.30 33.85
CA GLU A 701 -2.42 -17.24 33.81
C GLU A 701 -2.90 -16.91 32.38
N LYS A 702 -2.30 -17.49 31.34
CA LYS A 702 -2.54 -17.11 29.95
C LYS A 702 -3.76 -17.81 29.34
N THR A 703 -4.63 -17.06 28.68
CA THR A 703 -5.84 -17.58 28.01
C THR A 703 -5.55 -18.65 26.96
N TYR A 704 -4.40 -18.57 26.27
CA TYR A 704 -3.96 -19.58 25.30
C TYR A 704 -3.54 -20.92 25.93
N CYS A 705 -3.49 -21.02 27.27
CA CYS A 705 -3.34 -22.27 28.02
C CYS A 705 -4.70 -22.88 28.44
N ILE A 706 -5.82 -22.26 28.06
CA ILE A 706 -7.18 -22.67 28.44
C ILE A 706 -7.96 -23.19 27.22
N LEU A 707 -8.67 -24.31 27.37
CA LEU A 707 -9.53 -24.89 26.33
C LEU A 707 -10.96 -24.27 26.32
N SER A 708 -11.01 -22.95 26.18
CA SER A 708 -12.22 -22.14 26.10
C SER A 708 -12.59 -21.78 24.66
N GLU A 709 -13.84 -21.34 24.47
CA GLU A 709 -14.23 -20.55 23.31
C GLU A 709 -14.30 -19.10 23.78
N ASP A 710 -13.56 -18.22 23.10
CA ASP A 710 -13.43 -16.79 23.40
C ASP A 710 -13.48 -16.02 22.08
N THR A 711 -14.24 -14.92 22.05
CA THR A 711 -14.46 -14.06 20.87
C THR A 711 -13.35 -13.05 20.66
N ASP A 712 -12.59 -12.69 21.69
CA ASP A 712 -11.70 -11.54 21.69
C ASP A 712 -10.26 -11.89 22.09
N ASN A 713 -10.02 -12.96 22.86
CA ASN A 713 -8.69 -13.47 23.20
C ASN A 713 -8.30 -14.70 22.38
N LEU A 714 -7.00 -15.00 22.26
CA LEU A 714 -6.52 -16.33 21.83
C LEU A 714 -6.78 -17.37 22.93
N THR A 715 -7.25 -18.56 22.55
CA THR A 715 -7.36 -19.73 23.46
C THR A 715 -6.50 -20.88 22.95
N PHE A 716 -6.38 -21.98 23.71
CA PHE A 716 -5.65 -23.16 23.22
C PHE A 716 -6.25 -23.71 21.91
N ILE A 717 -7.53 -23.44 21.61
CA ILE A 717 -8.15 -23.80 20.33
C ILE A 717 -7.48 -23.07 19.14
N ASP A 718 -7.00 -21.84 19.34
CA ASP A 718 -6.27 -21.09 18.32
C ASP A 718 -4.84 -21.61 18.14
N VAL A 719 -4.21 -22.13 19.20
CA VAL A 719 -2.95 -22.88 19.10
C VAL A 719 -3.15 -24.18 18.30
N ILE A 720 -4.28 -24.89 18.50
CA ILE A 720 -4.66 -26.08 17.70
C ILE A 720 -4.88 -25.73 16.21
N LYS A 721 -5.31 -24.50 15.89
CA LYS A 721 -5.38 -23.99 14.51
C LYS A 721 -3.99 -23.75 13.89
N GLY A 722 -2.94 -23.69 14.70
CA GLY A 722 -1.56 -23.39 14.27
C GLY A 722 -1.16 -21.93 14.42
N LEU A 723 -1.90 -21.12 15.19
CA LEU A 723 -1.57 -19.73 15.44
C LEU A 723 -0.66 -19.62 16.68
N PHE A 724 0.48 -18.94 16.54
CA PHE A 724 1.43 -18.76 17.63
C PHE A 724 1.18 -17.44 18.39
N PRO A 725 0.93 -17.45 19.72
CA PRO A 725 0.82 -16.22 20.51
C PRO A 725 2.17 -15.49 20.60
N LEU A 726 2.19 -14.19 20.29
CA LEU A 726 3.42 -13.37 20.29
C LEU A 726 4.06 -13.27 21.69
N ASP A 727 3.26 -13.41 22.75
CA ASP A 727 3.74 -13.48 24.14
C ASP A 727 4.77 -14.60 24.37
N ILE A 728 4.66 -15.72 23.64
CA ILE A 728 5.65 -16.79 23.71
C ILE A 728 6.94 -16.33 23.01
N THR A 729 6.86 -15.69 21.84
CA THR A 729 8.05 -15.13 21.16
C THR A 729 8.78 -14.11 22.04
N LYS A 730 8.04 -13.25 22.75
CA LYS A 730 8.58 -12.25 23.69
C LYS A 730 9.34 -12.93 24.83
N PHE A 731 8.71 -13.86 25.55
CA PHE A 731 9.34 -14.64 26.61
C PHE A 731 10.66 -15.31 26.16
N LEU A 732 10.68 -15.89 24.95
CA LEU A 732 11.90 -16.48 24.39
C LEU A 732 12.97 -15.43 23.99
N ILE A 733 12.58 -14.18 23.69
CA ILE A 733 13.51 -13.05 23.49
C ILE A 733 14.08 -12.57 24.84
N ASP A 734 13.24 -12.49 25.88
CA ASP A 734 13.63 -12.01 27.21
C ASP A 734 14.69 -12.92 27.85
N ILE A 735 14.60 -14.23 27.59
CA ILE A 735 15.58 -15.27 27.98
C ILE A 735 16.81 -15.28 27.04
N LYS A 736 16.90 -14.35 26.09
CA LYS A 736 18.02 -14.18 25.13
C LYS A 736 18.25 -15.37 24.20
N ILE A 737 17.24 -16.21 23.98
CA ILE A 737 17.33 -17.35 23.04
C ILE A 737 17.58 -16.81 21.63
N ASN A 738 18.54 -17.39 20.89
CA ASN A 738 18.92 -16.85 19.58
C ASN A 738 17.79 -17.01 18.56
N LYS A 739 17.77 -16.16 17.52
CA LYS A 739 16.66 -16.06 16.55
C LYS A 739 16.27 -17.41 15.92
N ASP A 740 17.26 -18.22 15.56
CA ASP A 740 17.02 -19.45 14.79
C ASP A 740 16.65 -20.62 15.72
N HIS A 741 17.17 -20.66 16.95
CA HIS A 741 16.67 -21.51 18.03
C HIS A 741 15.21 -21.16 18.37
N ARG A 742 14.86 -19.87 18.55
CA ARG A 742 13.46 -19.45 18.78
C ARG A 742 12.54 -19.93 17.67
N MET A 743 12.98 -19.87 16.41
CA MET A 743 12.20 -20.35 15.27
C MET A 743 12.02 -21.87 15.28
N ALA A 744 13.10 -22.62 15.54
CA ALA A 744 13.07 -24.07 15.62
C ALA A 744 12.15 -24.58 16.74
N LEU A 745 12.33 -24.06 17.96
CA LEU A 745 11.53 -24.37 19.16
C LEU A 745 10.04 -24.08 18.94
N SER A 746 9.72 -22.91 18.41
CA SER A 746 8.33 -22.46 18.26
C SER A 746 7.56 -23.25 17.19
N VAL A 747 8.25 -23.64 16.10
CA VAL A 747 7.68 -24.57 15.12
C VAL A 747 7.59 -25.99 15.69
N SER A 748 8.57 -26.44 16.48
CA SER A 748 8.54 -27.75 17.17
C SER A 748 7.31 -27.88 18.07
N PHE A 749 7.04 -26.86 18.91
CA PHE A 749 5.85 -26.76 19.75
C PHE A 749 4.54 -26.88 18.95
N LEU A 750 4.40 -26.16 17.84
CA LEU A 750 3.19 -26.24 17.01
C LEU A 750 3.04 -27.59 16.30
N GLU A 751 4.13 -28.24 15.90
CA GLU A 751 4.07 -29.61 15.34
C GLU A 751 3.69 -30.64 16.42
N TYR A 752 4.20 -30.51 17.66
CA TYR A 752 3.78 -31.33 18.81
C TYR A 752 2.27 -31.19 19.10
N VAL A 753 1.79 -29.94 19.26
CA VAL A 753 0.35 -29.66 19.44
C VAL A 753 -0.45 -30.21 18.27
N TYR A 754 0.05 -30.09 17.04
CA TYR A 754 -0.63 -30.59 15.86
C TYR A 754 -0.76 -32.11 15.86
N ASP A 755 0.31 -32.87 16.14
CA ASP A 755 0.31 -34.33 16.07
C ASP A 755 -0.45 -34.97 17.25
N GLU A 756 -0.33 -34.45 18.47
CA GLU A 756 -1.15 -34.90 19.60
C GLU A 756 -2.65 -34.64 19.36
N THR A 757 -3.02 -33.44 18.89
CA THR A 757 -4.43 -33.18 18.51
C THR A 757 -4.85 -33.88 17.22
N PHE A 758 -3.91 -34.40 16.43
CA PHE A 758 -4.24 -35.19 15.25
C PHE A 758 -4.68 -36.62 15.63
N LYS A 759 -4.08 -37.24 16.65
CA LYS A 759 -4.58 -38.50 17.25
C LYS A 759 -6.05 -38.36 17.67
N ILE A 760 -6.35 -37.27 18.40
CA ILE A 760 -7.71 -36.91 18.84
C ILE A 760 -8.70 -36.75 17.68
N TRP A 761 -8.22 -36.39 16.48
CA TRP A 761 -9.04 -36.29 15.28
C TRP A 761 -9.23 -37.64 14.57
N GLU A 762 -8.22 -38.51 14.51
CA GLU A 762 -8.34 -39.85 13.90
C GLU A 762 -9.28 -40.76 14.68
N ASP A 763 -9.15 -40.81 16.01
CA ASP A 763 -10.13 -41.45 16.92
C ASP A 763 -11.58 -41.05 16.60
N ARG A 764 -11.82 -39.74 16.37
CA ARG A 764 -13.16 -39.20 16.06
C ARG A 764 -13.62 -39.64 14.67
N CYS A 765 -12.72 -39.72 13.70
CA CYS A 765 -13.02 -40.23 12.37
C CYS A 765 -13.39 -41.72 12.39
N GLU A 766 -12.72 -42.54 13.21
CA GLU A 766 -13.10 -43.94 13.37
C GLU A 766 -14.53 -44.11 13.90
N VAL A 767 -14.90 -43.35 14.94
CA VAL A 767 -16.24 -43.40 15.54
C VAL A 767 -17.30 -42.96 14.52
N GLU A 768 -17.03 -41.92 13.72
CA GLU A 768 -17.90 -41.54 12.61
C GLU A 768 -18.00 -42.63 11.55
N ILE A 769 -16.90 -43.23 11.10
CA ILE A 769 -16.91 -44.30 10.09
C ILE A 769 -17.68 -45.54 10.59
N LYS A 770 -17.55 -45.89 11.87
CA LYS A 770 -18.32 -46.98 12.51
C LYS A 770 -19.83 -46.65 12.49
N LYS A 771 -20.20 -45.40 12.82
CA LYS A 771 -21.59 -44.92 12.77
C LYS A 771 -22.15 -44.86 11.35
N GLU A 772 -21.41 -44.33 10.38
CA GLU A 772 -21.83 -44.27 8.97
C GLU A 772 -22.09 -45.65 8.37
N LYS A 773 -21.26 -46.65 8.69
CA LYS A 773 -21.50 -48.05 8.31
C LYS A 773 -22.84 -48.56 8.86
N ALA A 774 -23.14 -48.31 10.14
CA ALA A 774 -24.41 -48.72 10.75
C ALA A 774 -25.63 -48.07 10.05
N PHE A 775 -25.57 -46.78 9.73
CA PHE A 775 -26.61 -46.08 8.97
C PHE A 775 -26.60 -46.32 7.45
N ARG A 776 -25.79 -47.29 6.97
CA ARG A 776 -25.60 -47.63 5.54
C ARG A 776 -25.24 -46.40 4.68
N ILE A 777 -24.49 -45.46 5.24
CA ILE A 777 -23.96 -44.28 4.54
C ILE A 777 -22.60 -44.65 3.95
N ASN A 778 -22.54 -44.78 2.63
CA ASN A 778 -21.32 -45.06 1.89
C ASN A 778 -20.95 -43.88 0.96
N ARG A 779 -19.78 -43.95 0.32
CA ARG A 779 -19.29 -42.89 -0.58
C ARG A 779 -20.23 -42.63 -1.76
N ALA A 780 -20.89 -43.65 -2.31
CA ALA A 780 -21.85 -43.49 -3.40
C ALA A 780 -23.08 -42.69 -2.95
N LYS A 781 -23.68 -43.05 -1.80
CA LYS A 781 -24.80 -42.33 -1.19
C LYS A 781 -24.45 -40.87 -0.88
N LYS A 782 -23.24 -40.59 -0.37
CA LYS A 782 -22.73 -39.21 -0.20
C LYS A 782 -22.51 -38.45 -1.52
N MET A 783 -22.38 -39.14 -2.66
CA MET A 783 -22.19 -38.49 -3.96
C MET A 783 -23.52 -38.26 -4.70
N SER A 784 -24.53 -39.10 -4.49
CA SER A 784 -25.89 -38.92 -5.06
C SER A 784 -26.79 -38.01 -4.19
N THR A 785 -26.77 -38.15 -2.87
CA THR A 785 -27.63 -37.37 -1.95
C THR A 785 -26.97 -36.04 -1.56
N LYS A 786 -26.72 -35.17 -2.54
CA LYS A 786 -26.27 -33.79 -2.29
C LYS A 786 -27.46 -32.89 -2.00
N SER A 787 -27.46 -32.26 -0.83
CA SER A 787 -28.53 -31.35 -0.43
C SER A 787 -28.05 -30.26 0.52
N TYR A 788 -28.81 -29.17 0.54
CA TYR A 788 -28.48 -27.92 1.21
C TYR A 788 -29.61 -27.55 2.16
N ASP A 789 -29.24 -27.10 3.36
CA ASP A 789 -30.15 -26.46 4.31
C ASP A 789 -30.86 -25.25 3.64
N PRO A 790 -32.21 -25.23 3.54
CA PRO A 790 -32.95 -24.12 2.93
C PRO A 790 -32.69 -22.77 3.61
N GLU A 791 -32.52 -22.75 4.94
CA GLU A 791 -32.22 -21.53 5.70
C GLU A 791 -30.79 -21.02 5.47
N TYR A 792 -29.88 -21.84 4.93
CA TYR A 792 -28.47 -21.49 4.78
C TYR A 792 -28.25 -20.27 3.87
N LYS A 793 -29.16 -20.03 2.91
CA LYS A 793 -29.16 -18.80 2.10
C LYS A 793 -29.32 -17.55 2.97
N ASN A 794 -30.30 -17.57 3.88
CA ASN A 794 -30.64 -16.41 4.72
C ASN A 794 -29.55 -16.12 5.78
N ARG A 795 -28.60 -17.05 5.99
CA ARG A 795 -27.44 -16.90 6.88
C ARG A 795 -26.20 -16.31 6.21
N LEU A 796 -26.25 -15.94 4.92
CA LEU A 796 -25.12 -15.38 4.17
C LEU A 796 -25.05 -13.85 4.17
N ASP A 797 -26.16 -13.15 4.39
CA ASP A 797 -26.24 -11.68 4.31
C ASP A 797 -25.77 -10.98 5.59
N GLY A 798 -24.51 -11.24 5.94
CA GLY A 798 -23.75 -10.54 6.97
C GLY A 798 -22.64 -9.70 6.35
N LEU A 799 -22.99 -8.64 5.61
CA LEU A 799 -22.05 -7.71 4.97
C LEU A 799 -21.28 -6.88 6.01
N THR A 800 -20.26 -7.47 6.63
CA THR A 800 -19.29 -6.73 7.45
C THR A 800 -18.36 -5.93 6.54
N THR A 801 -18.33 -4.61 6.71
CA THR A 801 -17.34 -3.72 6.06
C THR A 801 -15.91 -4.24 6.31
N PRO A 802 -15.06 -4.39 5.27
CA PRO A 802 -13.68 -4.82 5.47
C PRO A 802 -12.95 -3.82 6.38
N LEU A 803 -12.26 -4.34 7.41
CA LEU A 803 -11.55 -3.51 8.40
C LEU A 803 -10.22 -3.00 7.85
N TYR A 804 -9.59 -3.80 6.98
CA TYR A 804 -8.37 -3.46 6.26
C TYR A 804 -8.68 -3.39 4.77
N ASN A 805 -8.41 -2.25 4.13
CA ASN A 805 -8.65 -2.05 2.70
C ASN A 805 -7.60 -1.17 1.98
N ARG A 806 -6.61 -0.62 2.72
CA ARG A 806 -5.59 0.29 2.17
C ARG A 806 -4.19 -0.33 2.05
N ALA A 807 -4.02 -1.63 2.29
CA ALA A 807 -2.71 -2.25 2.55
C ALA A 807 -2.02 -1.59 3.76
N GLU A 808 -2.64 -1.68 4.93
CA GLU A 808 -2.14 -1.11 6.19
C GLU A 808 -0.74 -1.65 6.53
N GLY A 809 -0.45 -2.91 6.17
CA GLY A 809 0.89 -3.49 6.30
C GLY A 809 1.96 -2.82 5.45
N LEU A 810 1.58 -2.19 4.33
CA LEU A 810 2.50 -1.40 3.51
C LEU A 810 2.65 0.02 4.06
N LEU A 811 1.55 0.64 4.53
CA LEU A 811 1.59 1.94 5.21
C LEU A 811 2.46 1.90 6.48
N ALA A 812 2.31 0.87 7.32
CA ALA A 812 3.14 0.67 8.51
C ALA A 812 4.64 0.49 8.17
N GLY A 813 4.97 -0.10 7.02
CA GLY A 813 6.34 -0.20 6.51
C GLY A 813 6.88 1.05 5.80
N ILE A 814 6.01 2.03 5.52
CA ILE A 814 6.40 3.35 5.01
C ILE A 814 6.64 4.31 6.17
N TYR A 815 5.68 4.41 7.11
CA TYR A 815 5.76 5.34 8.22
C TYR A 815 6.68 4.84 9.35
N PHE A 816 6.55 3.58 9.75
CA PHE A 816 7.13 3.06 11.00
C PHE A 816 8.31 2.10 10.81
N ASN A 817 8.74 1.87 9.56
CA ASN A 817 9.70 0.81 9.17
C ASN A 817 9.34 -0.60 9.70
N LYS A 818 8.07 -0.82 10.07
CA LYS A 818 7.50 -2.12 10.50
C LYS A 818 7.51 -3.09 9.29
N LYS A 819 7.69 -4.41 9.50
CA LYS A 819 7.60 -5.36 8.37
C LYS A 819 6.13 -5.47 7.90
N PRO A 820 5.86 -5.85 6.64
CA PRO A 820 4.49 -5.97 6.11
C PRO A 820 3.57 -7.02 6.78
N LEU A 821 4.04 -7.71 7.82
CA LEU A 821 3.26 -8.64 8.66
C LEU A 821 3.13 -8.16 10.12
N ASP A 822 3.93 -7.18 10.55
CA ASP A 822 3.97 -6.70 11.93
C ASP A 822 2.77 -5.75 12.24
N PHE A 823 2.02 -5.32 11.22
CA PHE A 823 0.91 -4.36 11.29
C PHE A 823 -0.38 -4.86 11.95
N THR A 824 -0.50 -6.16 12.24
CA THR A 824 -1.64 -6.68 13.02
C THR A 824 -1.55 -6.30 14.50
N VAL A 825 -0.44 -5.68 14.93
CA VAL A 825 -0.32 -5.06 16.25
C VAL A 825 -0.94 -3.66 16.23
N PHE A 826 -2.09 -3.55 16.89
CA PHE A 826 -2.61 -2.30 17.47
C PHE A 826 -2.69 -1.08 16.54
N VAL A 827 -3.60 -1.12 15.54
CA VAL A 827 -4.21 0.15 15.08
C VAL A 827 -5.02 0.69 16.25
N ASN A 828 -4.46 1.67 16.95
CA ASN A 828 -5.04 2.27 18.13
C ASN A 828 -6.27 3.11 17.71
N ARG A 829 -7.45 2.46 17.69
CA ARG A 829 -8.73 3.13 17.47
C ARG A 829 -9.10 3.93 18.72
N ILE A 830 -8.43 5.08 18.89
CA ILE A 830 -9.02 6.23 19.56
C ILE A 830 -10.40 6.45 18.90
N MET A 831 -11.42 6.64 19.74
CA MET A 831 -12.80 6.57 19.29
C MET A 831 -13.14 7.78 18.41
N PHE A 832 -13.38 7.56 17.12
CA PHE A 832 -14.24 8.46 16.34
C PHE A 832 -15.70 8.25 16.76
N SER A 833 -16.01 8.71 17.97
CA SER A 833 -17.36 8.92 18.48
C SER A 833 -17.34 10.22 19.26
N PHE A 834 -17.90 11.28 18.66
CA PHE A 834 -17.88 12.66 19.14
C PHE A 834 -16.48 13.31 19.18
N PHE A 835 -16.10 13.95 18.06
CA PHE A 835 -16.40 15.38 17.86
C PHE A 835 -16.83 15.60 16.41
#